data_AF-A0A523VEA7-F1
#
_entry.id   AF-A0A523VEA7-F1
#
_cell.length_a   1.000
_cell.length_b   1.000
_cell.length_c   1.000
_cell.angle_alpha   90.00
_cell.angle_beta   90.00
_cell.angle_gamma   90.00
#
_symmetry.space_group_name_H-M   'P 1'
#
loop_
_entity.id
_entity.type
_entity.pdbx_description
1 polymer ?
#
loop_
_entity_poly.entity_id
_entity_poly.type
_entity_poly.pdbx_seq_one_letter_code
_entity_poly.pdbx_strand_id
1 'polypeptide(L)'
;FGDFTDVIEKKTFDLRSKISASGERNPDIEIVVISDEDLAEIGRFPWPRNIIAQGINNLAMAGAKVIALDIMFNEPEESAGLKTIRELNKIYSDLDLTPEDTTATTFSKLLKEAEAGLDNDAKLAEAFKNAGNVILPIYFDTRSAGRDQGVPDYIAKNSFKVIHGLNDEWSMKSIMWRSKIMPLLPSFADAAAGIGHINLFPDSDGSIRSQIHAIGYLDNTVVSSFPLAIVKVFKGLDASQVRLILGKGIDMQVTPSKTVMVPASDPYMSTLIKWNEGPGVAFHTTPFSKVLNKEFQTSVFRDKIVLVGLTAPGIGDRFVTPISSNLPGVEIIANATSNILKDNFFVRPQWIFFVELGIIFLFGLYISFFLPKLKAGTGAVITLLLFLCYGTAGTILLFRSNMWLKITPQLILLVLGYILIVSRSFFIIEKTKEKVEADSVETNKALGLSFQQQGLLDLAFEQFRKCPIDEPGAKDLLYNLGLDYERKRQFNKALAAYNTIVESDGDFKDLNKRIPKLEGVESTMIFGARSARTGEIAATIKDLDTKPTLGRYEITGELGRGAMGVVYKGVDPTLHRIVAIKTLPLSDFEEEEDLGVLKQRFFREAESAGQLNHPNIVAIYDAGEEHDLAYIAMEYLNGENLVQYTHEANRLPLRHALDVIARVASALDYAHGKSVVHRDIKPANIMLLKETNEIKVTDFGIARIISSSKTKTGVVLGTPSYMSPEQVNGKKVDGRSDIFSLGIVMYEMLAGQKPFFSEDVTALLYQISHERHPSVREINPRIPPVVEKILDKALTKDVHKRYQRAGQMAKHLRKVVERIDQLKERKESKQ
;
A
#
# COMPACT_ATOMS: atom_id res chain seq x y z
N PHE A 1 -14.85 -8.35 11.48
CA PHE A 1 -15.02 -7.96 10.06
C PHE A 1 -15.49 -6.50 9.87
N GLY A 2 -16.39 -5.96 10.71
CA GLY A 2 -16.89 -4.58 10.53
C GLY A 2 -15.82 -3.47 10.64
N ASP A 3 -14.79 -3.67 11.46
CA ASP A 3 -13.75 -2.65 11.70
C ASP A 3 -12.82 -2.46 10.48
N PHE A 4 -12.43 -3.56 9.82
CA PHE A 4 -11.52 -3.51 8.66
C PHE A 4 -12.14 -2.81 7.44
N THR A 5 -13.41 -3.10 7.14
CA THR A 5 -14.12 -2.48 6.01
C THR A 5 -14.36 -1.00 6.23
N ASP A 6 -14.59 -0.58 7.48
CA ASP A 6 -14.81 0.84 7.80
C ASP A 6 -13.54 1.67 7.67
N VAL A 7 -12.37 1.11 8.04
CA VAL A 7 -11.07 1.77 7.84
C VAL A 7 -10.79 2.00 6.35
N ILE A 8 -10.99 0.99 5.51
CA ILE A 8 -10.80 1.15 4.05
C ILE A 8 -11.81 2.16 3.50
N GLU A 9 -13.08 2.07 3.90
CA GLU A 9 -14.11 3.01 3.45
C GLU A 9 -13.74 4.46 3.80
N LYS A 10 -13.29 4.72 5.03
CA LYS A 10 -12.79 6.05 5.45
C LYS A 10 -11.61 6.53 4.60
N LYS A 11 -10.65 5.67 4.27
CA LYS A 11 -9.53 6.04 3.37
C LYS A 11 -10.00 6.34 1.95
N THR A 12 -10.98 5.60 1.43
CA THR A 12 -11.58 5.95 0.12
C THR A 12 -12.35 7.26 0.17
N PHE A 13 -13.00 7.58 1.29
CA PHE A 13 -13.63 8.87 1.51
C PHE A 13 -12.58 9.99 1.56
N ASP A 14 -11.46 9.79 2.24
CA ASP A 14 -10.37 10.78 2.32
C ASP A 14 -9.82 11.10 0.94
N LEU A 15 -9.52 10.06 0.15
CA LEU A 15 -9.01 10.21 -1.21
C LEU A 15 -9.99 11.01 -2.08
N ARG A 16 -11.28 10.63 -2.06
CA ARG A 16 -12.30 11.31 -2.86
C ARG A 16 -12.57 12.74 -2.38
N SER A 17 -12.55 12.96 -1.06
CA SER A 17 -12.70 14.29 -0.46
C SER A 17 -11.55 15.21 -0.87
N LYS A 18 -10.32 14.71 -0.86
CA LYS A 18 -9.14 15.45 -1.32
C LYS A 18 -9.23 15.83 -2.80
N ILE A 19 -9.74 14.94 -3.65
CA ILE A 19 -9.95 15.24 -5.08
C ILE A 19 -11.06 16.28 -5.27
N SER A 20 -12.07 16.28 -4.41
CA SER A 20 -13.19 17.23 -4.48
C SER A 20 -12.90 18.60 -3.85
N ALA A 21 -11.76 18.75 -3.17
CA ALA A 21 -11.45 19.95 -2.41
C ALA A 21 -11.25 21.14 -3.36
N SER A 22 -11.96 22.24 -3.10
CA SER A 22 -11.83 23.45 -3.93
C SER A 22 -10.60 24.25 -3.53
N GLY A 23 -9.80 24.67 -4.51
CA GLY A 23 -8.75 25.68 -4.33
C GLY A 23 -9.25 27.13 -4.45
N GLU A 24 -10.54 27.34 -4.72
CA GLU A 24 -11.10 28.70 -4.82
C GLU A 24 -11.09 29.40 -3.47
N ARG A 25 -10.60 30.65 -3.46
CA ARG A 25 -10.54 31.45 -2.24
C ARG A 25 -11.94 31.79 -1.73
N ASN A 26 -12.16 31.57 -0.44
CA ASN A 26 -13.38 31.96 0.23
C ASN A 26 -13.44 33.48 0.41
N PRO A 27 -14.46 34.18 -0.12
CA PRO A 27 -14.56 35.63 0.00
C PRO A 27 -15.10 36.11 1.36
N ASP A 28 -15.79 35.25 2.11
CA ASP A 28 -16.57 35.62 3.30
C ASP A 28 -15.78 35.47 4.62
N ILE A 29 -14.69 34.69 4.59
CA ILE A 29 -13.91 34.32 5.79
C ILE A 29 -12.46 34.75 5.60
N GLU A 30 -11.96 35.51 6.57
CA GLU A 30 -10.56 35.90 6.71
C GLU A 30 -10.00 35.28 7.99
N ILE A 31 -8.79 34.71 7.92
CA ILE A 31 -8.14 34.13 9.10
C ILE A 31 -6.99 35.03 9.54
N VAL A 32 -7.09 35.58 10.74
CA VAL A 32 -5.98 36.26 11.41
C VAL A 32 -5.18 35.21 12.16
N VAL A 33 -3.95 34.98 11.72
CA VAL A 33 -3.09 33.92 12.23
C VAL A 33 -2.10 34.46 13.25
N ILE A 34 -1.88 33.70 14.32
CA ILE A 34 -0.70 33.86 15.19
C ILE A 34 0.33 32.82 14.72
N SER A 35 1.28 33.31 13.93
CA SER A 35 2.31 32.57 13.19
C SER A 35 3.70 32.75 13.82
N ASP A 36 4.70 32.05 13.29
CA ASP A 36 6.09 32.19 13.75
C ASP A 36 6.64 33.61 13.55
N GLU A 37 6.16 34.33 12.52
CA GLU A 37 6.52 35.72 12.27
C GLU A 37 6.01 36.63 13.40
N ASP A 38 4.78 36.41 13.85
CA ASP A 38 4.18 37.18 14.96
C ASP A 38 4.91 36.92 16.28
N LEU A 39 5.36 35.69 16.51
CA LEU A 39 6.15 35.33 17.69
C LEU A 39 7.54 35.98 17.67
N ALA A 40 8.13 36.16 16.50
CA ALA A 40 9.41 36.84 16.34
C ALA A 40 9.29 38.36 16.57
N GLU A 41 8.17 38.97 16.18
CA GLU A 41 7.95 40.41 16.28
C GLU A 41 7.42 40.85 17.66
N ILE A 42 6.39 40.18 18.17
CA ILE A 42 5.69 40.55 19.41
C ILE A 42 6.31 39.86 20.63
N GLY A 43 6.89 38.67 20.42
CA GLY A 43 7.48 37.83 21.45
C GLY A 43 6.69 36.54 21.68
N ARG A 44 7.10 35.78 22.70
CA ARG A 44 6.54 34.45 22.96
C ARG A 44 5.09 34.53 23.45
N PHE A 45 4.23 33.69 22.88
CA PHE A 45 2.83 33.50 23.32
C PHE A 45 2.78 32.57 24.56
N PRO A 46 1.85 32.76 25.52
CA PRO A 46 0.75 33.74 25.54
C PRO A 46 1.21 35.17 25.81
N TRP A 47 0.64 36.11 25.06
CA TRP A 47 0.86 37.55 25.25
C TRP A 47 -0.05 38.12 26.33
N PRO A 48 0.30 39.29 26.92
CA PRO A 48 -0.63 40.05 27.75
C PRO A 48 -1.94 40.36 27.01
N ARG A 49 -3.10 40.21 27.68
CA ARG A 49 -4.43 40.32 27.05
C ARG A 49 -4.75 41.69 26.48
N ASN A 50 -4.04 42.74 26.89
CA ASN A 50 -4.15 44.05 26.28
C ASN A 50 -3.68 44.06 24.80
N ILE A 51 -2.74 43.19 24.40
CA ILE A 51 -2.30 43.06 23.01
C ILE A 51 -3.44 42.48 22.17
N ILE A 52 -4.10 41.44 22.68
CA ILE A 52 -5.30 40.86 22.05
C ILE A 52 -6.42 41.91 21.97
N ALA A 53 -6.64 42.67 23.05
CA ALA A 53 -7.65 43.73 23.10
C ALA A 53 -7.44 44.79 22.01
N GLN A 54 -6.20 45.23 21.79
CA GLN A 54 -5.85 46.15 20.71
C GLN A 54 -6.14 45.56 19.32
N GLY A 55 -5.78 44.29 19.09
CA GLY A 55 -6.09 43.58 17.86
C GLY A 55 -7.60 43.52 17.58
N ILE A 56 -8.41 43.18 18.59
CA ILE A 56 -9.88 43.15 18.48
C ILE A 56 -10.44 44.55 18.14
N ASN A 57 -9.98 45.59 18.82
CA ASN A 57 -10.40 46.97 18.51
C ASN A 57 -10.02 47.36 17.08
N ASN A 58 -8.83 46.99 16.60
CA ASN A 58 -8.40 47.27 15.23
C ASN A 58 -9.26 46.53 14.20
N LEU A 59 -9.64 45.28 14.45
CA LEU A 59 -10.54 44.50 13.59
C LEU A 59 -11.95 45.09 13.57
N ALA A 60 -12.47 45.50 14.73
CA ALA A 60 -13.76 46.16 14.83
C ALA A 60 -13.77 47.49 14.05
N MET A 61 -12.73 48.32 14.21
CA MET A 61 -12.55 49.55 13.43
C MET A 61 -12.42 49.30 11.92
N ALA A 62 -11.85 48.16 11.51
CA ALA A 62 -11.75 47.76 10.11
C ALA A 62 -13.11 47.36 9.49
N GLY A 63 -14.15 47.22 10.30
CA GLY A 63 -15.49 46.82 9.86
C GLY A 63 -15.70 45.31 9.79
N ALA A 64 -14.94 44.51 10.54
CA ALA A 64 -15.21 43.08 10.70
C ALA A 64 -16.64 42.88 11.17
N LYS A 65 -17.43 42.04 10.47
CA LYS A 65 -18.83 41.80 10.83
C LYS A 65 -18.97 40.87 12.02
N VAL A 66 -18.10 39.88 12.10
CA VAL A 66 -17.96 38.96 13.23
C VAL A 66 -16.49 38.73 13.50
N ILE A 67 -16.08 38.77 14.76
CA ILE A 67 -14.73 38.42 15.21
C ILE A 67 -14.83 37.16 16.05
N ALA A 68 -14.44 36.01 15.51
CA ALA A 68 -14.42 34.76 16.27
C ALA A 68 -13.00 34.50 16.77
N LEU A 69 -12.85 34.53 18.09
CA LEU A 69 -11.56 34.39 18.75
C LEU A 69 -11.32 32.93 19.12
N ASP A 70 -10.70 32.15 18.25
CA ASP A 70 -10.35 30.73 18.47
C ASP A 70 -9.13 30.58 19.40
N ILE A 71 -9.21 31.20 20.57
CA ILE A 71 -8.22 31.19 21.64
C ILE A 71 -8.98 31.13 22.97
N MET A 72 -8.63 30.18 23.84
CA MET A 72 -9.27 30.02 25.14
C MET A 72 -8.54 30.79 26.24
N PHE A 73 -9.30 31.57 27.01
CA PHE A 73 -8.85 32.26 28.23
C PHE A 73 -9.68 31.77 29.42
N ASN A 74 -9.25 30.66 30.01
CA ASN A 74 -9.97 29.94 31.07
C ASN A 74 -9.65 30.45 32.49
N GLU A 75 -8.48 31.06 32.68
CA GLU A 75 -8.02 31.56 33.99
C GLU A 75 -7.84 33.08 33.97
N PRO A 76 -7.94 33.80 35.09
CA PRO A 76 -7.63 35.24 35.14
C PRO A 76 -6.15 35.52 34.84
N GLU A 77 -5.85 36.63 34.15
CA GLU A 77 -4.45 37.08 34.01
C GLU A 77 -4.01 37.80 35.29
N GLU A 78 -3.14 37.15 36.08
CA GLU A 78 -2.60 37.75 37.30
C GLU A 78 -1.14 38.14 37.14
N SER A 79 -0.85 39.44 37.13
CA SER A 79 0.52 39.96 37.25
C SER A 79 0.88 40.26 38.71
N ALA A 80 2.16 40.14 39.07
CA ALA A 80 2.63 40.49 40.41
C ALA A 80 2.27 41.95 40.78
N GLY A 81 2.42 42.86 39.81
CA GLY A 81 2.03 44.26 39.98
C GLY A 81 0.54 44.44 40.27
N LEU A 82 -0.34 43.76 39.53
CA LEU A 82 -1.79 43.85 39.76
C LEU A 82 -2.19 43.32 41.14
N LYS A 83 -1.57 42.22 41.60
CA LYS A 83 -1.80 41.70 42.96
C LYS A 83 -1.41 42.72 44.02
N THR A 84 -0.21 43.29 43.90
CA THR A 84 0.28 44.30 44.85
C THR A 84 -0.60 45.54 44.86
N ILE A 85 -1.03 46.03 43.69
CA ILE A 85 -1.93 47.20 43.63
C ILE A 85 -3.30 46.88 44.24
N ARG A 86 -3.89 45.71 43.97
CA ARG A 86 -5.15 45.29 44.60
C ARG A 86 -5.04 45.17 46.12
N GLU A 87 -3.92 44.66 46.62
CA GLU A 87 -3.64 44.59 48.07
C GLU A 87 -3.50 45.99 48.68
N LEU A 88 -2.74 46.88 48.04
CA LEU A 88 -2.64 48.28 48.47
C LEU A 88 -4.00 48.98 48.42
N ASN A 89 -4.83 48.72 47.41
CA ASN A 89 -6.18 49.29 47.31
C ASN A 89 -7.07 48.82 48.45
N LYS A 90 -6.97 47.54 48.81
CA LYS A 90 -7.71 46.96 49.93
C LYS A 90 -7.29 47.59 51.25
N ILE A 91 -5.99 47.65 51.54
CA ILE A 91 -5.46 48.29 52.76
C ILE A 91 -5.88 49.77 52.82
N TYR A 92 -5.81 50.45 51.68
CA TYR A 92 -6.23 51.84 51.56
C TYR A 92 -7.73 52.05 51.79
N SER A 93 -8.57 51.12 51.31
CA SER A 93 -10.03 51.17 51.51
C SER A 93 -10.44 50.83 52.96
N ASP A 94 -9.64 50.03 53.66
CA ASP A 94 -9.85 49.69 55.08
C ASP A 94 -9.44 50.84 56.02
N LEU A 95 -8.63 51.80 55.53
CA LEU A 95 -8.33 53.04 56.22
C LEU A 95 -9.54 53.97 56.07
N ASP A 96 -10.35 54.10 57.13
CA ASP A 96 -11.57 54.93 57.23
C ASP A 96 -11.23 56.45 57.17
N LEU A 97 -10.68 56.89 56.04
CA LEU A 97 -10.22 58.25 55.78
C LEU A 97 -11.39 59.12 55.29
N THR A 98 -11.55 60.31 55.87
CA THR A 98 -12.65 61.21 55.54
C THR A 98 -12.52 61.77 54.11
N PRO A 99 -13.63 61.91 53.35
CA PRO A 99 -13.62 62.39 51.96
C PRO A 99 -13.11 63.83 51.72
N GLU A 100 -12.79 64.57 52.78
CA GLU A 100 -12.35 65.97 52.72
C GLU A 100 -10.83 66.12 52.46
N ASP A 101 -10.05 65.04 52.60
CA ASP A 101 -8.62 65.06 52.30
C ASP A 101 -8.35 64.93 50.78
N THR A 102 -7.96 66.05 50.17
CA THR A 102 -7.60 66.12 48.75
C THR A 102 -6.45 65.18 48.36
N THR A 103 -5.53 64.92 49.28
CA THR A 103 -4.36 64.05 49.04
C THR A 103 -4.78 62.59 49.02
N ALA A 104 -5.61 62.19 49.99
CA ALA A 104 -6.23 60.87 50.05
C ALA A 104 -7.02 60.59 48.76
N THR A 105 -7.88 61.52 48.36
CA THR A 105 -8.68 61.40 47.13
C THR A 105 -7.80 61.25 45.88
N THR A 106 -6.71 62.03 45.78
CA THR A 106 -5.75 61.95 44.66
C THR A 106 -5.00 60.62 44.64
N PHE A 107 -4.56 60.12 45.80
CA PHE A 107 -3.88 58.83 45.91
C PHE A 107 -4.81 57.68 45.55
N SER A 108 -6.06 57.68 46.05
CA SER A 108 -7.08 56.70 45.67
C SER A 108 -7.32 56.69 44.17
N LYS A 109 -7.38 57.87 43.55
CA LYS A 109 -7.52 58.01 42.09
C LYS A 109 -6.34 57.40 41.34
N LEU A 110 -5.10 57.75 41.72
CA LEU A 110 -3.89 57.19 41.10
C LEU A 110 -3.82 55.67 41.25
N LEU A 111 -4.26 55.15 42.39
CA LEU A 111 -4.24 53.73 42.68
C LEU A 111 -5.28 52.96 41.87
N LYS A 112 -6.49 53.53 41.68
CA LYS A 112 -7.49 53.02 40.74
C LYS A 112 -7.03 53.08 39.29
N GLU A 113 -6.36 54.17 38.89
CA GLU A 113 -5.77 54.31 37.55
C GLU A 113 -4.66 53.28 37.30
N ALA A 114 -3.82 53.02 38.30
CA ALA A 114 -2.80 51.98 38.24
C ALA A 114 -3.41 50.57 38.15
N GLU A 115 -4.45 50.30 38.93
CA GLU A 115 -5.19 49.02 38.87
C GLU A 115 -5.79 48.80 37.48
N ALA A 116 -6.56 49.77 36.97
CA ALA A 116 -7.13 49.72 35.62
C ALA A 116 -6.04 49.65 34.53
N GLY A 117 -4.89 50.27 34.76
CA GLY A 117 -3.73 50.22 33.88
C GLY A 117 -3.05 48.86 33.83
N LEU A 118 -3.18 48.02 34.85
CA LEU A 118 -2.58 46.69 34.92
C LEU A 118 -3.58 45.55 34.70
N ASP A 119 -4.88 45.81 34.82
CA ASP A 119 -5.95 44.84 34.60
C ASP A 119 -6.19 44.61 33.10
N ASN A 120 -5.39 43.70 32.52
CA ASN A 120 -5.48 43.35 31.11
C ASN A 120 -6.77 42.56 30.78
N ASP A 121 -7.37 41.87 31.75
CA ASP A 121 -8.66 41.20 31.60
C ASP A 121 -9.77 42.22 31.40
N ALA A 122 -9.83 43.24 32.25
CA ALA A 122 -10.81 44.31 32.12
C ALA A 122 -10.73 44.99 30.75
N LYS A 123 -9.51 45.28 30.25
CA LYS A 123 -9.31 45.88 28.92
C LYS A 123 -9.77 44.99 27.77
N LEU A 124 -9.56 43.67 27.88
CA LEU A 124 -10.01 42.72 26.86
C LEU A 124 -11.54 42.57 26.89
N ALA A 125 -12.15 42.50 28.07
CA ALA A 125 -13.60 42.50 28.23
C ALA A 125 -14.24 43.77 27.66
N GLU A 126 -13.62 44.94 27.89
CA GLU A 126 -14.06 46.21 27.32
C GLU A 126 -13.93 46.22 25.79
N ALA A 127 -12.84 45.70 25.23
CA ALA A 127 -12.69 45.55 23.79
C ALA A 127 -13.77 44.65 23.17
N PHE A 128 -14.13 43.53 23.83
CA PHE A 128 -15.23 42.69 23.39
C PHE A 128 -16.57 43.43 23.38
N LYS A 129 -16.85 44.18 24.45
CA LYS A 129 -18.07 44.99 24.58
C LYS A 129 -18.15 46.10 23.54
N ASN A 130 -17.03 46.78 23.29
CA ASN A 130 -16.94 47.87 22.31
C ASN A 130 -17.10 47.36 20.87
N ALA A 131 -16.56 46.18 20.57
CA ALA A 131 -16.75 45.53 19.28
C ALA A 131 -18.19 45.02 19.09
N GLY A 132 -18.80 44.45 20.15
CA GLY A 132 -20.20 44.02 20.18
C GLY A 132 -20.52 42.80 19.30
N ASN A 133 -19.53 42.24 18.61
CA ASN A 133 -19.68 41.14 17.64
C ASN A 133 -18.61 40.05 17.80
N VAL A 134 -18.05 39.93 19.01
CA VAL A 134 -17.02 38.94 19.35
C VAL A 134 -17.65 37.64 19.79
N ILE A 135 -17.17 36.52 19.28
CA ILE A 135 -17.64 35.18 19.60
C ILE A 135 -16.52 34.40 20.27
N LEU A 136 -16.85 33.76 21.41
CA LEU A 136 -15.88 33.06 22.23
C LEU A 136 -16.08 31.53 22.22
N PRO A 137 -14.97 30.78 22.22
CA PRO A 137 -14.99 29.33 22.27
C PRO A 137 -15.14 28.85 23.70
N ILE A 138 -15.78 27.70 23.86
CA ILE A 138 -15.71 26.89 25.08
C ILE A 138 -15.22 25.49 24.74
N TYR A 139 -14.72 24.78 25.73
CA TYR A 139 -14.31 23.39 25.59
C TYR A 139 -14.97 22.53 26.66
N PHE A 140 -15.66 21.48 26.24
CA PHE A 140 -16.13 20.44 27.15
C PHE A 140 -14.99 19.48 27.46
N ASP A 141 -14.74 19.23 28.74
CA ASP A 141 -13.72 18.28 29.16
C ASP A 141 -14.10 16.87 28.71
N THR A 142 -13.18 16.23 27.99
CA THR A 142 -13.33 14.86 27.46
C THR A 142 -12.49 13.83 28.21
N ARG A 143 -11.63 14.28 29.14
CA ARG A 143 -10.64 13.44 29.82
C ARG A 143 -10.99 13.18 31.28
N SER A 144 -11.56 14.15 31.99
CA SER A 144 -11.87 13.98 33.40
C SER A 144 -13.28 13.43 33.63
N ALA A 145 -13.43 12.61 34.67
CA ALA A 145 -14.73 12.13 35.16
C ALA A 145 -15.45 13.17 36.05
N GLY A 146 -14.97 14.42 36.06
CA GLY A 146 -15.55 15.49 36.86
C GLY A 146 -16.95 15.88 36.37
N ARG A 147 -17.74 16.43 37.29
CA ARG A 147 -19.08 16.95 37.02
C ARG A 147 -19.23 18.32 37.66
N ASP A 148 -19.69 19.28 36.88
CA ASP A 148 -19.99 20.63 37.37
C ASP A 148 -21.28 20.58 38.22
N GLN A 149 -21.42 21.56 39.12
CA GLN A 149 -22.53 21.60 40.06
C GLN A 149 -23.85 22.08 39.43
N GLY A 150 -23.77 22.87 38.36
CA GLY A 150 -24.94 23.41 37.66
C GLY A 150 -24.53 24.11 36.37
N VAL A 151 -25.52 24.47 35.56
CA VAL A 151 -25.29 25.16 34.29
C VAL A 151 -25.01 26.65 34.55
N PRO A 152 -23.86 27.20 34.10
CA PRO A 152 -23.62 28.64 34.20
C PRO A 152 -24.60 29.45 33.34
N ASP A 153 -25.01 30.62 33.82
CA ASP A 153 -26.01 31.48 33.16
C ASP A 153 -25.65 31.82 31.71
N TYR A 154 -24.37 32.08 31.43
CA TYR A 154 -23.89 32.39 30.09
C TYR A 154 -24.01 31.20 29.11
N ILE A 155 -23.89 29.96 29.61
CA ILE A 155 -24.13 28.75 28.81
C ILE A 155 -25.62 28.61 28.55
N ALA A 156 -26.44 28.76 29.60
CA ALA A 156 -27.90 28.72 29.46
C ALA A 156 -28.41 29.78 28.49
N LYS A 157 -27.81 30.98 28.43
CA LYS A 157 -28.15 32.04 27.47
C LYS A 157 -27.84 31.67 26.02
N ASN A 158 -26.72 30.99 25.78
CA ASN A 158 -26.22 30.65 24.44
C ASN A 158 -26.64 29.26 23.93
N SER A 159 -27.41 28.50 24.71
CA SER A 159 -27.92 27.17 24.33
C SER A 159 -29.07 27.22 23.32
N PHE A 160 -29.35 26.08 22.68
CA PHE A 160 -30.53 25.93 21.82
C PHE A 160 -31.81 26.14 22.64
N LYS A 161 -32.71 26.99 22.13
CA LYS A 161 -34.01 27.28 22.77
C LYS A 161 -35.14 26.42 22.24
N VAL A 162 -35.07 26.05 20.96
CA VAL A 162 -36.08 25.22 20.29
C VAL A 162 -35.45 23.88 19.95
N ILE A 163 -35.84 22.84 20.70
CA ILE A 163 -35.32 21.48 20.52
C ILE A 163 -36.51 20.52 20.32
N HIS A 164 -36.53 19.83 19.19
CA HIS A 164 -37.53 18.80 18.87
C HIS A 164 -36.95 17.41 19.12
N GLY A 165 -37.68 16.57 19.87
CA GLY A 165 -37.29 15.20 20.20
C GLY A 165 -36.78 14.99 21.63
N LEU A 166 -36.78 16.01 22.50
CA LEU A 166 -36.35 15.86 23.91
C LEU A 166 -37.19 14.84 24.70
N ASN A 167 -38.47 14.68 24.34
CA ASN A 167 -39.38 13.76 25.02
C ASN A 167 -39.23 12.31 24.54
N ASP A 168 -38.46 12.10 23.47
CA ASP A 168 -38.28 10.81 22.84
C ASP A 168 -36.96 10.18 23.33
N GLU A 169 -37.05 9.09 24.09
CA GLU A 169 -35.88 8.44 24.69
C GLU A 169 -34.85 7.97 23.63
N TRP A 170 -35.34 7.60 22.44
CA TRP A 170 -34.51 7.24 21.30
C TRP A 170 -33.79 8.44 20.67
N SER A 171 -34.42 9.62 20.66
CA SER A 171 -33.83 10.87 20.17
C SER A 171 -32.78 11.42 21.13
N MET A 172 -32.92 11.20 22.44
CA MET A 172 -31.93 11.63 23.43
C MET A 172 -30.59 10.90 23.31
N LYS A 173 -30.58 9.67 22.78
CA LYS A 173 -29.36 8.93 22.44
C LYS A 173 -28.58 9.55 21.27
N SER A 174 -29.20 10.47 20.54
CA SER A 174 -28.57 11.19 19.44
C SER A 174 -27.69 12.37 19.90
N ILE A 175 -27.62 12.65 21.19
CA ILE A 175 -26.75 13.70 21.72
C ILE A 175 -25.60 13.10 22.50
N MET A 176 -24.42 13.66 22.27
CA MET A 176 -23.26 13.42 23.10
C MET A 176 -23.34 14.29 24.36
N TRP A 177 -23.54 13.67 25.52
CA TRP A 177 -23.64 14.37 26.80
C TRP A 177 -22.28 14.54 27.47
N ARG A 178 -22.06 15.71 28.06
CA ARG A 178 -20.89 16.08 28.84
C ARG A 178 -21.31 16.66 30.18
N SER A 179 -20.46 16.48 31.18
CA SER A 179 -20.75 16.89 32.56
C SER A 179 -19.83 17.99 33.06
N LYS A 180 -18.80 18.36 32.29
CA LYS A 180 -17.79 19.33 32.70
C LYS A 180 -17.34 20.23 31.55
N ILE A 181 -17.26 21.52 31.81
CA ILE A 181 -16.70 22.53 30.90
C ILE A 181 -15.42 23.14 31.45
N MET A 182 -14.58 23.66 30.56
CA MET A 182 -13.60 24.68 30.90
C MET A 182 -14.33 26.04 30.92
N PRO A 183 -14.52 26.67 32.09
CA PRO A 183 -15.33 27.87 32.20
C PRO A 183 -14.67 29.06 31.52
N LEU A 184 -15.50 29.99 31.02
CA LEU A 184 -15.06 31.32 30.63
C LEU A 184 -15.07 32.24 31.86
N LEU A 185 -14.22 33.26 31.83
CA LEU A 185 -14.31 34.35 32.78
C LEU A 185 -15.68 35.04 32.65
N PRO A 186 -16.39 35.32 33.76
CA PRO A 186 -17.71 35.96 33.72
C PRO A 186 -17.72 37.26 32.91
N SER A 187 -16.69 38.11 33.10
CA SER A 187 -16.53 39.36 32.35
C SER A 187 -16.43 39.17 30.84
N PHE A 188 -15.83 38.07 30.38
CA PHE A 188 -15.73 37.74 28.95
C PHE A 188 -17.04 37.16 28.43
N ALA A 189 -17.66 36.29 29.22
CA ALA A 189 -18.92 35.66 28.85
C ALA A 189 -20.07 36.69 28.71
N ASP A 190 -20.10 37.71 29.57
CA ASP A 190 -21.09 38.80 29.52
C ASP A 190 -20.86 39.75 28.33
N ALA A 191 -19.60 39.95 27.94
CA ALA A 191 -19.23 40.82 26.82
C ALA A 191 -19.32 40.13 25.45
N ALA A 192 -19.41 38.79 25.40
CA ALA A 192 -19.47 38.02 24.16
C ALA A 192 -20.83 38.17 23.47
N ALA A 193 -20.80 38.34 22.15
CA ALA A 193 -22.00 38.31 21.30
C ALA A 193 -22.55 36.90 21.09
N GLY A 194 -21.69 35.89 21.21
CA GLY A 194 -22.07 34.48 21.13
C GLY A 194 -21.01 33.57 21.71
N ILE A 195 -21.42 32.38 22.14
CA ILE A 195 -20.53 31.35 22.70
C ILE A 195 -20.83 30.01 22.02
N GLY A 196 -19.78 29.26 21.67
CA GLY A 196 -19.93 27.93 21.08
C GLY A 196 -18.74 27.02 21.33
N HIS A 197 -18.96 25.70 21.28
CA HIS A 197 -17.90 24.75 21.62
C HIS A 197 -16.93 24.48 20.45
N ILE A 198 -15.65 24.32 20.76
CA ILE A 198 -14.60 24.01 19.77
C ILE A 198 -14.17 22.54 19.78
N ASN A 199 -14.85 21.69 20.56
CA ASN A 199 -14.52 20.26 20.64
C ASN A 199 -14.49 19.60 19.25
N LEU A 200 -13.36 18.97 18.95
CA LEU A 200 -13.16 18.09 17.80
C LEU A 200 -13.03 16.64 18.29
N PHE A 201 -13.70 15.73 17.58
CA PHE A 201 -13.70 14.30 17.93
C PHE A 201 -13.09 13.51 16.78
N PRO A 202 -11.83 13.04 16.90
CA PRO A 202 -11.22 12.20 15.87
C PRO A 202 -11.97 10.89 15.71
N ASP A 203 -12.01 10.40 14.47
CA ASP A 203 -12.40 9.03 14.17
C ASP A 203 -11.43 8.02 14.81
N SER A 204 -11.78 6.73 14.75
CA SER A 204 -10.93 5.62 15.24
C SER A 204 -9.51 5.60 14.68
N ASP A 205 -9.27 6.21 13.51
CA ASP A 205 -7.95 6.32 12.89
C ASP A 205 -7.23 7.65 13.20
N GLY A 206 -7.75 8.45 14.14
CA GLY A 206 -7.19 9.73 14.55
C GLY A 206 -7.51 10.91 13.63
N SER A 207 -8.19 10.70 12.51
CA SER A 207 -8.49 11.78 11.56
C SER A 207 -9.78 12.52 11.91
N ILE A 208 -9.81 13.84 11.71
CA ILE A 208 -11.02 14.66 11.81
C ILE A 208 -11.71 14.70 10.45
N ARG A 209 -12.94 14.18 10.35
CA ARG A 209 -13.76 14.22 9.12
C ARG A 209 -15.09 14.95 9.32
N SER A 210 -15.54 15.05 10.56
CA SER A 210 -16.84 15.61 10.91
C SER A 210 -16.75 16.65 12.03
N GLN A 211 -17.77 17.49 12.11
CA GLN A 211 -17.97 18.46 13.17
C GLN A 211 -19.26 18.13 13.93
N ILE A 212 -19.16 17.94 15.25
CA ILE A 212 -20.36 17.86 16.10
C ILE A 212 -20.87 19.28 16.33
N HIS A 213 -22.16 19.52 16.04
CA HIS A 213 -22.77 20.85 16.19
C HIS A 213 -23.58 21.05 17.47
N ALA A 214 -23.92 19.96 18.16
CA ALA A 214 -24.75 19.99 19.36
C ALA A 214 -24.19 19.03 20.41
N ILE A 215 -23.75 19.58 21.53
CA ILE A 215 -23.31 18.82 22.71
C ILE A 215 -24.31 19.06 23.85
N GLY A 216 -24.78 17.95 24.44
CA GLY A 216 -25.62 17.99 25.62
C GLY A 216 -24.77 18.25 26.86
N TYR A 217 -25.31 19.06 27.76
CA TYR A 217 -24.73 19.43 29.03
C TYR A 217 -25.81 19.37 30.12
N LEU A 218 -25.43 19.59 31.38
CA LEU A 218 -26.33 19.49 32.54
C LEU A 218 -27.71 20.14 32.32
N ASP A 219 -28.71 19.63 33.02
CA ASP A 219 -30.10 20.13 32.99
C ASP A 219 -30.73 20.19 31.59
N ASN A 220 -30.44 19.18 30.76
CA ASN A 220 -30.90 19.09 29.36
C ASN A 220 -30.50 20.29 28.49
N THR A 221 -29.44 21.01 28.88
CA THR A 221 -28.95 22.15 28.12
C THR A 221 -28.14 21.66 26.94
N VAL A 222 -28.48 22.07 25.72
CA VAL A 222 -27.72 21.70 24.52
C VAL A 222 -27.00 22.92 23.96
N VAL A 223 -25.68 22.82 23.81
CA VAL A 223 -24.82 23.93 23.38
C VAL A 223 -24.38 23.74 21.94
N SER A 224 -24.42 24.82 21.17
CA SER A 224 -23.99 24.84 19.77
C SER A 224 -22.48 24.84 19.61
N SER A 225 -21.98 24.32 18.49
CA SER A 225 -20.58 24.45 18.14
C SER A 225 -20.19 25.88 17.79
N PHE A 226 -18.90 26.16 17.87
CA PHE A 226 -18.32 27.46 17.53
C PHE A 226 -18.62 27.90 16.09
N PRO A 227 -18.50 27.04 15.04
CA PRO A 227 -18.95 27.38 13.68
C PRO A 227 -20.42 27.81 13.58
N LEU A 228 -21.31 27.17 14.34
CA LEU A 228 -22.74 27.47 14.29
C LEU A 228 -23.04 28.81 14.99
N ALA A 229 -22.39 29.07 16.12
CA ALA A 229 -22.45 30.36 16.81
C ALA A 229 -21.96 31.50 15.91
N ILE A 230 -20.86 31.27 15.17
CA ILE A 230 -20.33 32.19 14.17
C ILE A 230 -21.37 32.55 13.11
N VAL A 231 -21.96 31.54 12.47
CA VAL A 231 -22.96 31.80 11.42
C VAL A 231 -24.22 32.44 11.96
N LYS A 232 -24.68 32.05 13.15
CA LYS A 232 -25.84 32.65 13.82
C LYS A 232 -25.68 34.17 13.98
N VAL A 233 -24.55 34.62 14.52
CA VAL A 233 -24.27 36.06 14.71
C VAL A 233 -24.04 36.75 13.36
N PHE A 234 -23.29 36.13 12.43
CA PHE A 234 -23.01 36.71 11.12
C PHE A 234 -24.27 36.96 10.27
N LYS A 235 -25.26 36.06 10.40
CA LYS A 235 -26.57 36.18 9.74
C LYS A 235 -27.60 36.97 10.58
N GLY A 236 -27.27 37.34 11.82
CA GLY A 236 -28.17 38.07 12.71
C GLY A 236 -29.41 37.27 13.10
N LEU A 237 -29.26 35.97 13.36
CA LEU A 237 -30.38 35.08 13.66
C LEU A 237 -30.73 35.07 15.15
N ASP A 238 -32.02 35.14 15.42
CA ASP A 238 -32.57 34.96 16.76
C ASP A 238 -32.52 33.50 17.21
N ALA A 239 -32.59 33.30 18.53
CA ALA A 239 -32.54 31.95 19.11
C ALA A 239 -33.73 31.05 18.70
N SER A 240 -34.87 31.62 18.32
CA SER A 240 -36.05 30.89 17.81
C SER A 240 -35.92 30.45 16.35
N GLN A 241 -35.04 31.11 15.58
CA GLN A 241 -34.80 30.83 14.17
C GLN A 241 -33.82 29.66 13.96
N VAL A 242 -33.13 29.23 15.03
CA VAL A 242 -32.23 28.09 15.02
C VAL A 242 -32.87 26.95 15.79
N ARG A 243 -33.33 25.93 15.08
CA ARG A 243 -34.10 24.80 15.64
C ARG A 243 -33.29 23.52 15.55
N LEU A 244 -33.09 22.87 16.70
CA LEU A 244 -32.41 21.59 16.77
C LEU A 244 -33.44 20.46 16.62
N ILE A 245 -33.24 19.57 15.65
CA ILE A 245 -34.08 18.40 15.43
C ILE A 245 -33.22 17.15 15.67
N LEU A 246 -33.43 16.50 16.81
CA LEU A 246 -32.61 15.37 17.23
C LEU A 246 -32.65 14.23 16.20
N GLY A 247 -31.47 13.71 15.85
CA GLY A 247 -31.29 12.64 14.86
C GLY A 247 -31.47 13.06 13.40
N LYS A 248 -31.82 14.33 13.09
CA LYS A 248 -31.98 14.82 11.72
C LYS A 248 -31.00 15.93 11.35
N GLY A 249 -30.84 16.94 12.20
CA GLY A 249 -30.03 18.10 11.87
C GLY A 249 -30.46 19.37 12.59
N ILE A 250 -29.98 20.50 12.11
CA ILE A 250 -30.29 21.83 12.64
C ILE A 250 -30.83 22.71 11.52
N ASP A 251 -32.04 23.24 11.72
CA ASP A 251 -32.66 24.17 10.78
C ASP A 251 -32.34 25.60 11.20
N MET A 252 -31.76 26.37 10.29
CA MET A 252 -31.47 27.80 10.46
C MET A 252 -32.32 28.61 9.48
N GLN A 253 -33.36 29.27 9.98
CA GLN A 253 -34.24 30.10 9.18
C GLN A 253 -33.58 31.45 8.89
N VAL A 254 -32.84 31.55 7.79
CA VAL A 254 -32.08 32.76 7.41
C VAL A 254 -33.00 33.86 6.89
N THR A 255 -34.03 33.49 6.13
CA THR A 255 -35.14 34.39 5.76
C THR A 255 -36.46 33.65 5.96
N PRO A 256 -37.62 34.34 5.99
CA PRO A 256 -38.91 33.67 6.05
C PRO A 256 -39.13 32.61 4.96
N SER A 257 -38.47 32.75 3.81
CA SER A 257 -38.54 31.85 2.66
C SER A 257 -37.36 30.89 2.49
N LYS A 258 -36.25 31.07 3.23
CA LYS A 258 -35.02 30.26 3.09
C LYS A 258 -34.56 29.74 4.45
N THR A 259 -34.58 28.41 4.58
CA THR A 259 -34.00 27.67 5.70
C THR A 259 -32.76 26.95 5.22
N VAL A 260 -31.63 27.14 5.90
CA VAL A 260 -30.41 26.34 5.72
C VAL A 260 -30.51 25.15 6.67
N MET A 261 -30.35 23.95 6.15
CA MET A 261 -30.39 22.72 6.94
C MET A 261 -28.97 22.20 7.12
N VAL A 262 -28.52 22.13 8.37
CA VAL A 262 -27.23 21.55 8.75
C VAL A 262 -27.45 20.06 9.04
N PRO A 263 -27.02 19.14 8.16
CA PRO A 263 -27.45 17.74 8.18
C PRO A 263 -26.73 16.92 9.24
N ALA A 264 -27.45 16.13 10.04
CA ALA A 264 -26.82 15.10 10.86
C ALA A 264 -26.48 13.89 9.98
N SER A 265 -25.19 13.59 9.86
CA SER A 265 -24.66 12.43 9.12
C SER A 265 -24.58 11.16 9.98
N ASP A 266 -24.68 11.30 11.30
CA ASP A 266 -24.64 10.21 12.26
C ASP A 266 -25.62 10.43 13.42
N PRO A 267 -25.81 9.43 14.29
CA PRO A 267 -26.65 9.59 15.46
C PRO A 267 -26.20 10.73 16.37
N TYR A 268 -24.91 11.09 16.44
CA TYR A 268 -24.36 12.06 17.38
C TYR A 268 -24.42 13.52 16.89
N MET A 269 -25.26 13.81 15.89
CA MET A 269 -25.43 15.15 15.31
C MET A 269 -24.13 15.72 14.73
N SER A 270 -23.27 14.86 14.18
CA SER A 270 -22.09 15.30 13.44
C SER A 270 -22.42 15.57 11.97
N THR A 271 -21.84 16.62 11.40
CA THR A 271 -21.82 16.91 9.97
C THR A 271 -20.50 16.48 9.36
N LEU A 272 -20.50 15.87 8.18
CA LEU A 272 -19.28 15.66 7.42
C LEU A 272 -18.80 16.98 6.80
N ILE A 273 -17.55 17.33 7.07
CA ILE A 273 -16.95 18.56 6.57
C ILE A 273 -16.63 18.36 5.09
N LYS A 274 -17.09 19.29 4.26
CA LYS A 274 -16.65 19.37 2.87
C LYS A 274 -15.47 20.32 2.79
N TRP A 275 -14.31 19.73 2.58
CA TRP A 275 -13.02 20.39 2.69
C TRP A 275 -12.69 21.27 1.48
N ASN A 276 -12.00 22.37 1.73
CA ASN A 276 -11.28 23.15 0.72
C ASN A 276 -9.78 22.81 0.78
N GLU A 277 -9.00 23.19 -0.23
CA GLU A 277 -7.55 22.97 -0.20
C GLU A 277 -6.87 23.76 0.93
N GLY A 278 -5.84 23.17 1.53
CA GLY A 278 -5.07 23.79 2.62
C GLY A 278 -3.83 22.99 3.00
N PRO A 279 -2.99 23.48 3.93
CA PRO A 279 -3.18 24.71 4.71
C PRO A 279 -2.91 26.00 3.92
N GLY A 280 -3.61 27.09 4.25
CA GLY A 280 -3.35 28.45 3.73
C GLY A 280 -3.65 28.69 2.24
N VAL A 281 -4.44 27.82 1.60
CA VAL A 281 -4.79 27.96 0.16
C VAL A 281 -6.18 28.57 -0.02
N ALA A 282 -7.22 27.91 0.50
CA ALA A 282 -8.60 28.32 0.29
C ALA A 282 -9.05 29.50 1.16
N PHE A 283 -8.40 29.73 2.29
CA PHE A 283 -8.69 30.87 3.18
C PHE A 283 -7.51 31.83 3.14
N HIS A 284 -7.81 33.11 2.95
CA HIS A 284 -6.79 34.13 3.05
C HIS A 284 -6.39 34.30 4.52
N THR A 285 -5.08 34.43 4.74
CA THR A 285 -4.48 34.53 6.07
C THR A 285 -3.75 35.85 6.24
N THR A 286 -4.03 36.56 7.33
CA THR A 286 -3.34 37.80 7.69
C THR A 286 -2.60 37.61 9.03
N PRO A 287 -1.28 37.85 9.12
CA PRO A 287 -0.56 37.80 10.39
C PRO A 287 -1.14 38.78 11.43
N PHE A 288 -1.16 38.37 12.69
CA PHE A 288 -1.71 39.17 13.80
C PHE A 288 -0.93 40.47 14.02
N SER A 289 0.39 40.48 13.82
CA SER A 289 1.24 41.66 13.97
C SER A 289 0.85 42.77 13.01
N LYS A 290 0.47 42.43 11.77
CA LYS A 290 -0.09 43.40 10.81
C LYS A 290 -1.39 44.00 11.29
N VAL A 291 -2.25 43.21 11.93
CA VAL A 291 -3.50 43.71 12.53
C VAL A 291 -3.21 44.67 13.69
N LEU A 292 -2.23 44.32 14.53
CA LEU A 292 -1.81 45.13 15.67
C LEU A 292 -1.23 46.49 15.20
N ASN A 293 -0.36 46.47 14.19
CA ASN A 293 0.31 47.64 13.63
C ASN A 293 -0.57 48.45 12.64
N LYS A 294 -1.80 47.98 12.37
CA LYS A 294 -2.73 48.57 11.38
C LYS A 294 -2.19 48.57 9.94
N GLU A 295 -1.37 47.58 9.60
CA GLU A 295 -0.75 47.39 8.29
C GLU A 295 -1.63 46.53 7.37
N PHE A 296 -2.85 46.97 7.12
CA PHE A 296 -3.80 46.24 6.27
C PHE A 296 -4.77 47.17 5.55
N GLN A 297 -5.40 46.67 4.49
CA GLN A 297 -6.50 47.36 3.82
C GLN A 297 -7.82 47.00 4.52
N THR A 298 -8.67 47.99 4.79
CA THR A 298 -9.97 47.77 5.47
C THR A 298 -10.89 46.82 4.69
N SER A 299 -10.77 46.78 3.36
CA SER A 299 -11.48 45.84 2.48
C SER A 299 -11.19 44.36 2.78
N VAL A 300 -10.08 44.04 3.45
CA VAL A 300 -9.75 42.67 3.83
C VAL A 300 -10.73 42.14 4.88
N PHE A 301 -11.12 42.97 5.85
CA PHE A 301 -11.96 42.56 6.99
C PHE A 301 -13.41 43.02 6.89
N ARG A 302 -13.67 44.09 6.14
CA ARG A 302 -14.99 44.72 6.06
C ARG A 302 -16.08 43.73 5.65
N ASP A 303 -17.15 43.67 6.43
CA ASP A 303 -18.34 42.84 6.22
C ASP A 303 -18.09 41.32 6.23
N LYS A 304 -16.90 40.88 6.67
CA LYS A 304 -16.50 39.46 6.71
C LYS A 304 -16.49 38.86 8.12
N ILE A 305 -16.38 37.54 8.16
CA ILE A 305 -16.06 36.77 9.36
C ILE A 305 -14.55 36.73 9.52
N VAL A 306 -14.05 37.20 10.66
CA VAL A 306 -12.63 37.17 10.98
C VAL A 306 -12.39 36.12 12.06
N LEU A 307 -11.67 35.06 11.72
CA LEU A 307 -11.26 34.01 12.64
C LEU A 307 -9.86 34.31 13.15
N VAL A 308 -9.69 34.55 14.45
CA VAL A 308 -8.39 34.78 15.07
C VAL A 308 -7.94 33.50 15.74
N GLY A 309 -6.83 32.90 15.31
CA GLY A 309 -6.40 31.59 15.83
C GLY A 309 -4.91 31.31 15.74
N LEU A 310 -4.48 30.28 16.47
CA LEU A 310 -3.08 29.86 16.55
C LEU A 310 -2.71 28.96 15.37
N THR A 311 -1.63 29.30 14.65
CA THR A 311 -1.07 28.44 13.60
C THR A 311 0.40 28.10 13.82
N ALA A 312 1.14 28.85 14.63
CA ALA A 312 2.55 28.56 14.90
C ALA A 312 2.75 27.16 15.54
N PRO A 313 3.75 26.37 15.09
CA PRO A 313 4.08 25.09 15.70
C PRO A 313 4.40 25.23 17.20
N GLY A 314 3.87 24.32 18.01
CA GLY A 314 4.15 24.27 19.45
C GLY A 314 3.22 25.11 20.33
N ILE A 315 2.36 25.95 19.74
CA ILE A 315 1.28 26.66 20.48
C ILE A 315 -0.12 26.33 19.96
N GLY A 316 -0.29 26.06 18.66
CA GLY A 316 -1.57 25.66 18.08
C GLY A 316 -1.65 24.15 17.84
N ASP A 317 -2.82 23.56 18.12
CA ASP A 317 -3.08 22.15 17.80
C ASP A 317 -3.13 21.91 16.28
N ARG A 318 -2.62 20.75 15.88
CA ARG A 318 -2.56 20.29 14.50
C ARG A 318 -3.27 18.95 14.36
N PHE A 319 -4.09 18.84 13.32
CA PHE A 319 -4.95 17.68 13.15
C PHE A 319 -4.72 17.01 11.79
N VAL A 320 -4.91 15.69 11.79
CA VAL A 320 -4.97 14.89 10.57
C VAL A 320 -6.38 15.01 9.98
N THR A 321 -6.48 15.37 8.71
CA THR A 321 -7.74 15.57 7.98
C THR A 321 -7.65 14.90 6.60
N PRO A 322 -8.78 14.72 5.88
CA PRO A 322 -8.78 14.21 4.52
C PRO A 322 -7.85 14.94 3.53
N ILE A 323 -7.65 16.25 3.73
CA ILE A 323 -6.86 17.10 2.82
C ILE A 323 -5.38 17.18 3.22
N SER A 324 -5.08 17.21 4.52
CA SER A 324 -3.75 17.46 5.08
C SER A 324 -3.57 16.74 6.40
N SER A 325 -2.37 16.19 6.62
CA SER A 325 -1.99 15.56 7.89
C SER A 325 -1.60 16.55 8.99
N ASN A 326 -1.57 17.86 8.69
CA ASN A 326 -1.07 18.89 9.60
C ASN A 326 -1.90 20.19 9.51
N LEU A 327 -3.22 20.07 9.50
CA LEU A 327 -4.11 21.23 9.37
C LEU A 327 -4.27 21.95 10.73
N PRO A 328 -4.13 23.28 10.80
CA PRO A 328 -4.45 24.04 12.01
C PRO A 328 -5.93 23.90 12.41
N GLY A 329 -6.22 23.90 13.72
CA GLY A 329 -7.59 23.88 14.24
C GLY A 329 -8.48 25.01 13.66
N VAL A 330 -7.95 26.23 13.58
CA VAL A 330 -8.69 27.39 13.04
C VAL A 330 -9.15 27.20 11.59
N GLU A 331 -8.39 26.48 10.77
CA GLU A 331 -8.80 26.17 9.39
C GLU A 331 -9.89 25.09 9.33
N ILE A 332 -9.96 24.18 10.31
CA ILE A 332 -11.09 23.23 10.44
C ILE A 332 -12.37 24.01 10.75
N ILE A 333 -12.30 24.95 11.71
CA ILE A 333 -13.41 25.85 12.04
C ILE A 333 -13.81 26.68 10.82
N ALA A 334 -12.85 27.18 10.03
CA ALA A 334 -13.13 27.92 8.80
C ALA A 334 -13.88 27.07 7.76
N ASN A 335 -13.46 25.82 7.55
CA ASN A 335 -14.14 24.88 6.65
C ASN A 335 -15.57 24.59 7.12
N ALA A 336 -15.75 24.24 8.40
CA ALA A 336 -17.07 23.98 8.97
C ALA A 336 -17.99 25.20 8.89
N THR A 337 -17.48 26.39 9.19
CA THR A 337 -18.22 27.66 9.07
C THR A 337 -18.61 27.93 7.62
N SER A 338 -17.67 27.74 6.68
CA SER A 338 -17.93 27.88 5.25
C SER A 338 -19.00 26.90 4.76
N ASN A 339 -19.02 25.66 5.26
CA ASN A 339 -20.04 24.68 4.86
C ASN A 339 -21.43 25.14 5.28
N ILE A 340 -21.59 25.67 6.49
CA ILE A 340 -22.86 26.22 6.99
C ILE A 340 -23.28 27.47 6.20
N LEU A 341 -22.37 28.39 5.91
CA LEU A 341 -22.70 29.61 5.16
C LEU A 341 -23.18 29.34 3.74
N LYS A 342 -22.55 28.36 3.07
CA LYS A 342 -22.77 28.04 1.66
C LYS A 342 -23.75 26.88 1.43
N ASP A 343 -24.28 26.29 2.50
CA ASP A 343 -25.15 25.10 2.44
C ASP A 343 -24.48 23.95 1.64
N ASN A 344 -23.21 23.69 1.95
CA ASN A 344 -22.36 22.81 1.15
C ASN A 344 -21.67 21.78 2.05
N PHE A 345 -22.33 20.65 2.24
CA PHE A 345 -21.91 19.56 3.12
C PHE A 345 -21.80 18.24 2.37
N PHE A 346 -21.01 17.31 2.90
CA PHE A 346 -21.23 15.91 2.58
C PHE A 346 -22.39 15.37 3.42
N VAL A 347 -23.33 14.68 2.77
CA VAL A 347 -24.55 14.22 3.42
C VAL A 347 -24.69 12.70 3.34
N ARG A 348 -25.29 12.14 4.39
CA ARG A 348 -25.70 10.74 4.45
C ARG A 348 -27.17 10.66 4.85
N PRO A 349 -28.10 10.69 3.90
CA PRO A 349 -29.53 10.57 4.19
C PRO A 349 -29.82 9.25 4.90
N GLN A 350 -30.77 9.24 5.85
CA GLN A 350 -31.09 8.04 6.63
C GLN A 350 -31.48 6.83 5.76
N TRP A 351 -32.11 7.07 4.59
CA TRP A 351 -32.50 6.01 3.67
C TRP A 351 -31.33 5.33 2.95
N ILE A 352 -30.14 5.95 2.92
CA ILE A 352 -28.97 5.39 2.22
C ILE A 352 -28.54 4.06 2.84
N PHE A 353 -28.76 3.90 4.15
CA PHE A 353 -28.48 2.67 4.87
C PHE A 353 -29.28 1.47 4.30
N PHE A 354 -30.56 1.68 3.95
CA PHE A 354 -31.38 0.63 3.36
C PHE A 354 -30.94 0.29 1.93
N VAL A 355 -30.43 1.27 1.17
CA VAL A 355 -29.83 1.03 -0.14
C VAL A 355 -28.55 0.21 -0.01
N GLU A 356 -27.66 0.58 0.93
CA GLU A 356 -26.43 -0.16 1.22
C GLU A 356 -26.72 -1.63 1.57
N LEU A 357 -27.75 -1.87 2.41
CA LEU A 357 -28.19 -3.22 2.81
C LEU A 357 -28.86 -3.98 1.65
N GLY A 358 -29.69 -3.30 0.85
CA GLY A 358 -30.32 -3.89 -0.33
C GLY A 358 -29.31 -4.37 -1.37
N ILE A 359 -28.22 -3.62 -1.58
CA ILE A 359 -27.14 -4.03 -2.48
C ILE A 359 -26.35 -5.21 -1.92
N ILE A 360 -26.08 -5.24 -0.60
CA ILE A 360 -25.48 -6.42 0.05
C ILE A 360 -26.34 -7.66 -0.22
N PHE A 361 -27.66 -7.56 -0.04
CA PHE A 361 -28.57 -8.67 -0.29
C PHE A 361 -28.58 -9.09 -1.77
N LEU A 362 -28.63 -8.13 -2.70
CA LEU A 362 -28.62 -8.40 -4.14
C LEU A 362 -27.32 -9.08 -4.59
N PHE A 363 -26.16 -8.59 -4.13
CA PHE A 363 -24.87 -9.23 -4.39
C PHE A 363 -24.78 -10.60 -3.72
N GLY A 364 -25.33 -10.76 -2.52
CA GLY A 364 -25.47 -12.06 -1.86
C GLY A 364 -26.26 -13.06 -2.70
N LEU A 365 -27.43 -12.67 -3.21
CA LEU A 365 -28.24 -13.51 -4.10
C LEU A 365 -27.51 -13.86 -5.40
N TYR A 366 -26.82 -12.89 -6.00
CA TYR A 366 -25.98 -13.12 -7.17
C TYR A 366 -24.91 -14.18 -6.89
N ILE A 367 -24.16 -14.03 -5.80
CA ILE A 367 -23.09 -14.97 -5.40
C ILE A 367 -23.67 -16.35 -5.06
N SER A 368 -24.82 -16.43 -4.41
CA SER A 368 -25.40 -17.72 -3.96
C SER A 368 -26.12 -18.50 -5.06
N PHE A 369 -26.81 -17.84 -5.99
CA PHE A 369 -27.71 -18.52 -6.94
C PHE A 369 -27.28 -18.43 -8.40
N PHE A 370 -26.67 -17.32 -8.80
CA PHE A 370 -26.34 -17.06 -10.20
C PHE A 370 -24.89 -17.44 -10.49
N LEU A 371 -23.95 -16.97 -9.68
CA LEU A 371 -22.53 -17.21 -9.88
C LEU A 371 -22.14 -18.70 -9.96
N PRO A 372 -22.70 -19.62 -9.14
CA PRO A 372 -22.35 -21.04 -9.22
C PRO A 372 -22.83 -21.74 -10.49
N LYS A 373 -23.76 -21.12 -11.24
CA LYS A 373 -24.29 -21.65 -12.50
C LYS A 373 -23.51 -21.18 -13.73
N LEU A 374 -22.58 -20.25 -13.55
CA LEU A 374 -21.82 -19.63 -14.63
C LEU A 374 -20.44 -20.29 -14.75
N LYS A 375 -19.90 -20.30 -15.98
CA LYS A 375 -18.48 -20.61 -16.20
C LYS A 375 -17.62 -19.54 -15.52
N ALA A 376 -16.44 -19.92 -15.02
CA ALA A 376 -15.55 -19.04 -14.26
C ALA A 376 -15.26 -17.72 -15.00
N GLY A 377 -14.86 -17.78 -16.28
CA GLY A 377 -14.60 -16.58 -17.09
C GLY A 377 -15.82 -15.65 -17.24
N THR A 378 -17.01 -16.20 -17.52
CA THR A 378 -18.24 -15.39 -17.62
C THR A 378 -18.63 -14.79 -16.27
N GLY A 379 -18.49 -15.56 -15.18
CA GLY A 379 -18.70 -15.09 -13.82
C GLY A 379 -17.74 -13.97 -13.43
N ALA A 380 -16.47 -14.04 -13.87
CA ALA A 380 -15.47 -13.01 -13.63
C ALA A 380 -15.87 -11.68 -14.29
N VAL A 381 -16.28 -11.72 -15.57
CA VAL A 381 -16.70 -10.54 -16.32
C VAL A 381 -17.93 -9.88 -15.69
N ILE A 382 -18.97 -10.65 -15.36
CA ILE A 382 -20.18 -10.11 -14.73
C ILE A 382 -19.85 -9.51 -13.35
N THR A 383 -19.05 -10.20 -12.54
CA THR A 383 -18.64 -9.69 -11.23
C THR A 383 -17.83 -8.39 -11.35
N LEU A 384 -16.92 -8.31 -12.34
CA LEU A 384 -16.14 -7.11 -12.61
C LEU A 384 -17.02 -5.94 -13.07
N LEU A 385 -18.02 -6.20 -13.92
CA LEU A 385 -18.99 -5.19 -14.34
C LEU A 385 -19.80 -4.66 -13.14
N LEU A 386 -20.32 -5.55 -12.27
CA LEU A 386 -21.02 -5.14 -11.06
C LEU A 386 -20.13 -4.31 -10.12
N PHE A 387 -18.87 -4.73 -9.95
CA PHE A 387 -17.87 -4.01 -9.18
C PHE A 387 -17.65 -2.59 -9.72
N LEU A 388 -17.40 -2.46 -11.03
CA LEU A 388 -17.16 -1.17 -11.67
C LEU A 388 -18.41 -0.30 -11.63
N CYS A 389 -19.59 -0.83 -11.97
CA CYS A 389 -20.83 -0.07 -11.95
C CYS A 389 -21.13 0.50 -10.56
N TYR A 390 -21.06 -0.32 -9.50
CA TYR A 390 -21.37 0.14 -8.15
C TYR A 390 -20.31 1.11 -7.61
N GLY A 391 -19.02 0.82 -7.82
CA GLY A 391 -17.94 1.72 -7.43
C GLY A 391 -18.02 3.09 -8.13
N THR A 392 -18.35 3.08 -9.43
CA THR A 392 -18.54 4.31 -10.21
C THR A 392 -19.79 5.07 -9.76
N ALA A 393 -20.90 4.39 -9.49
CA ALA A 393 -22.12 5.02 -8.99
C ALA A 393 -21.90 5.73 -7.64
N GLY A 394 -21.22 5.07 -6.68
CA GLY A 394 -20.88 5.70 -5.40
C GLY A 394 -19.90 6.88 -5.55
N THR A 395 -19.00 6.82 -6.54
CA THR A 395 -18.11 7.96 -6.85
C THR A 395 -18.88 9.13 -7.45
N ILE A 396 -19.77 8.89 -8.41
CA ILE A 396 -20.63 9.90 -9.03
C ILE A 396 -21.53 10.58 -7.98
N LEU A 397 -22.14 9.81 -7.07
CA LEU A 397 -22.98 10.36 -6.00
C LEU A 397 -22.21 11.32 -5.08
N LEU A 398 -20.95 10.99 -4.76
CA LEU A 398 -20.12 11.85 -3.92
C LEU A 398 -19.78 13.16 -4.63
N PHE A 399 -19.32 13.13 -5.88
CA PHE A 399 -18.89 14.33 -6.59
C PHE A 399 -20.06 15.21 -7.08
N ARG A 400 -21.16 14.60 -7.51
CA ARG A 400 -22.29 15.34 -8.11
C ARG A 400 -23.32 15.78 -7.09
N SER A 401 -23.58 14.96 -6.08
CA SER A 401 -24.65 15.18 -5.10
C SER A 401 -24.14 15.40 -3.68
N ASN A 402 -22.82 15.42 -3.45
CA ASN A 402 -22.19 15.43 -2.13
C ASN A 402 -22.70 14.31 -1.21
N MET A 403 -23.15 13.19 -1.78
CA MET A 403 -23.72 12.08 -1.01
C MET A 403 -22.68 10.99 -0.80
N TRP A 404 -22.38 10.68 0.46
CA TRP A 404 -21.44 9.60 0.77
C TRP A 404 -22.15 8.25 0.92
N LEU A 405 -22.11 7.48 -0.17
CA LEU A 405 -22.47 6.06 -0.20
C LEU A 405 -21.25 5.23 0.21
N LYS A 406 -21.38 4.38 1.23
CA LYS A 406 -20.35 3.40 1.56
C LYS A 406 -20.33 2.32 0.49
N ILE A 407 -19.19 2.15 -0.18
CA ILE A 407 -19.06 1.21 -1.31
C ILE A 407 -18.22 -0.02 -0.96
N THR A 408 -17.32 0.12 0.01
CA THR A 408 -16.30 -0.87 0.33
C THR A 408 -16.87 -2.21 0.80
N PRO A 409 -17.85 -2.28 1.74
CA PRO A 409 -18.40 -3.56 2.19
C PRO A 409 -18.97 -4.41 1.04
N GLN A 410 -19.70 -3.77 0.12
CA GLN A 410 -20.35 -4.43 -1.01
C GLN A 410 -19.34 -4.89 -2.07
N LEU A 411 -18.32 -4.07 -2.35
CA LEU A 411 -17.26 -4.44 -3.29
C LEU A 411 -16.40 -5.59 -2.74
N ILE A 412 -16.07 -5.59 -1.44
CA ILE A 412 -15.37 -6.70 -0.80
C ILE A 412 -16.22 -7.98 -0.82
N LEU A 413 -17.53 -7.87 -0.58
CA LEU A 413 -18.45 -9.01 -0.69
C LEU A 413 -18.43 -9.64 -2.08
N LEU A 414 -18.45 -8.84 -3.15
CA LEU A 414 -18.34 -9.34 -4.53
C LEU A 414 -17.02 -10.08 -4.76
N VAL A 415 -15.89 -9.48 -4.36
CA VAL A 415 -14.56 -10.06 -4.59
C VAL A 415 -14.39 -11.36 -3.80
N LEU A 416 -14.70 -11.35 -2.50
CA LEU A 416 -14.58 -12.55 -1.65
C LEU A 416 -15.58 -13.63 -2.05
N GLY A 417 -16.81 -13.23 -2.38
CA GLY A 417 -17.84 -14.15 -2.87
C GLY A 417 -17.44 -14.85 -4.15
N TYR A 418 -16.85 -14.12 -5.10
CA TYR A 418 -16.32 -14.70 -6.32
C TYR A 418 -15.20 -15.71 -6.05
N ILE A 419 -14.20 -15.32 -5.25
CA ILE A 419 -13.09 -16.19 -4.89
C ILE A 419 -13.59 -17.49 -4.23
N LEU A 420 -14.56 -17.38 -3.32
CA LEU A 420 -15.10 -18.52 -2.58
C LEU A 420 -15.85 -19.49 -3.49
N ILE A 421 -16.73 -18.99 -4.36
CA ILE A 421 -17.53 -19.84 -5.27
C ILE A 421 -16.65 -20.51 -6.32
N VAL A 422 -15.70 -19.78 -6.92
CA VAL A 422 -14.79 -20.36 -7.91
C VAL A 422 -13.89 -21.41 -7.25
N SER A 423 -13.33 -21.12 -6.06
CA SER A 423 -12.54 -22.10 -5.32
C SER A 423 -13.33 -23.37 -4.99
N ARG A 424 -14.59 -23.22 -4.55
CA ARG A 424 -15.45 -24.37 -4.26
C ARG A 424 -15.75 -25.18 -5.52
N SER A 425 -16.03 -24.51 -6.63
CA SER A 425 -16.33 -25.17 -7.91
C SER A 425 -15.12 -25.96 -8.41
N PHE A 426 -13.92 -25.39 -8.29
CA PHE A 426 -12.66 -26.06 -8.61
C PHE A 426 -12.48 -27.37 -7.82
N PHE A 427 -12.58 -27.32 -6.48
CA PHE A 427 -12.42 -28.51 -5.64
C PHE A 427 -13.49 -29.60 -5.87
N ILE A 428 -14.70 -29.23 -6.26
CA ILE A 428 -15.76 -30.21 -6.59
C ILE A 428 -15.45 -30.90 -7.93
N ILE A 429 -14.95 -30.14 -8.91
CA ILE A 429 -14.57 -30.67 -10.23
C ILE A 429 -13.39 -31.63 -10.08
N GLU A 430 -12.38 -31.28 -9.29
CA GLU A 430 -11.19 -32.11 -9.01
C GLU A 430 -11.58 -33.47 -8.40
N LYS A 431 -12.42 -33.48 -7.35
CA LYS A 431 -12.94 -34.73 -6.75
C LYS A 431 -13.79 -35.57 -7.72
N THR A 432 -14.47 -34.92 -8.66
CA THR A 432 -15.25 -35.64 -9.66
C THR A 432 -14.33 -36.27 -10.71
N LYS A 433 -13.24 -35.59 -11.08
CA LYS A 433 -12.21 -36.08 -11.99
C LYS A 433 -11.48 -37.30 -11.42
N GLU A 434 -11.06 -37.26 -10.16
CA GLU A 434 -10.44 -38.42 -9.47
C GLU A 434 -11.33 -39.67 -9.49
N LYS A 435 -12.64 -39.50 -9.28
CA LYS A 435 -13.59 -40.61 -9.30
C LYS A 435 -13.76 -41.21 -10.71
N VAL A 436 -13.80 -40.36 -11.74
CA VAL A 436 -13.91 -40.80 -13.14
C VAL A 436 -12.63 -41.49 -13.61
N GLU A 437 -11.46 -41.03 -13.15
CA GLU A 437 -10.18 -41.67 -13.45
C GLU A 437 -10.08 -43.06 -12.79
N ALA A 438 -10.56 -43.22 -11.56
CA ALA A 438 -10.64 -44.53 -10.89
C ALA A 438 -11.57 -45.52 -11.62
N ASP A 439 -12.77 -45.08 -12.02
CA ASP A 439 -13.75 -45.91 -12.76
C ASP A 439 -13.21 -46.34 -14.14
N SER A 440 -12.35 -45.52 -14.77
CA SER A 440 -11.70 -45.84 -16.05
C SER A 440 -10.71 -47.01 -15.94
N VAL A 441 -9.95 -47.08 -14.83
CA VAL A 441 -8.95 -48.14 -14.61
C VAL A 441 -9.61 -49.52 -14.44
N GLU A 442 -10.66 -49.61 -13.62
CA GLU A 442 -11.41 -50.87 -13.45
C GLU A 442 -12.05 -51.34 -14.76
N THR A 443 -12.57 -50.39 -15.55
CA THR A 443 -13.16 -50.68 -16.87
C THR A 443 -12.13 -51.26 -17.84
N ASN A 444 -10.93 -50.69 -17.89
CA ASN A 444 -9.84 -51.17 -18.75
C ASN A 444 -9.35 -52.57 -18.33
N LYS A 445 -9.29 -52.87 -17.03
CA LYS A 445 -8.98 -54.21 -16.52
C LYS A 445 -10.00 -55.25 -16.96
N ALA A 446 -11.29 -54.95 -16.83
CA ALA A 446 -12.36 -55.87 -17.22
C ALA A 446 -12.35 -56.15 -18.74
N LEU A 447 -12.14 -55.12 -19.56
CA LEU A 447 -12.02 -55.24 -21.01
C LEU A 447 -10.80 -56.08 -21.41
N GLY A 448 -9.63 -55.83 -20.80
CA GLY A 448 -8.41 -56.59 -21.05
C GLY A 448 -8.58 -58.09 -20.73
N LEU A 449 -9.22 -58.42 -19.61
CA LEU A 449 -9.53 -59.80 -19.22
C LEU A 449 -10.48 -60.49 -20.20
N SER A 450 -11.51 -59.77 -20.68
CA SER A 450 -12.44 -60.30 -21.69
C SER A 450 -11.72 -60.63 -23.00
N PHE A 451 -10.83 -59.74 -23.49
CA PHE A 451 -10.06 -59.99 -24.71
C PHE A 451 -9.07 -61.16 -24.55
N GLN A 452 -8.47 -61.30 -23.36
CA GLN A 452 -7.58 -62.42 -23.05
C GLN A 452 -8.33 -63.76 -23.10
N GLN A 453 -9.54 -63.85 -22.53
CA GLN A 453 -10.39 -65.05 -22.58
C GLN A 453 -10.81 -65.43 -24.01
N GLN A 454 -11.02 -64.44 -24.88
CA GLN A 454 -11.35 -64.64 -26.29
C GLN A 454 -10.11 -64.99 -27.15
N GLY A 455 -8.91 -65.00 -26.55
CA GLY A 455 -7.65 -65.31 -27.24
C GLY A 455 -7.06 -64.15 -28.06
N LEU A 456 -7.64 -62.95 -27.95
CA LEU A 456 -7.22 -61.69 -28.59
C LEU A 456 -6.17 -60.97 -27.73
N LEU A 457 -4.98 -61.59 -27.64
CA LEU A 457 -3.95 -61.19 -26.68
C LEU A 457 -3.38 -59.77 -26.93
N ASP A 458 -3.32 -59.33 -28.18
CA ASP A 458 -2.79 -58.00 -28.55
C ASP A 458 -3.69 -56.88 -28.03
N LEU A 459 -5.01 -57.03 -28.19
CA LEU A 459 -6.00 -56.08 -27.66
C LEU A 459 -6.03 -56.11 -26.13
N ALA A 460 -5.84 -57.29 -25.52
CA ALA A 460 -5.71 -57.41 -24.08
C ALA A 460 -4.46 -56.65 -23.55
N PHE A 461 -3.34 -56.75 -24.27
CA PHE A 461 -2.10 -56.03 -23.92
C PHE A 461 -2.29 -54.52 -23.98
N GLU A 462 -2.97 -54.00 -25.00
CA GLU A 462 -3.26 -52.57 -25.13
C GLU A 462 -4.14 -52.04 -24.00
N GLN A 463 -5.14 -52.80 -23.53
CA GLN A 463 -5.98 -52.37 -22.42
C GLN A 463 -5.23 -52.45 -21.08
N PHE A 464 -4.44 -53.50 -20.83
CA PHE A 464 -3.65 -53.61 -19.60
C PHE A 464 -2.54 -52.56 -19.51
N ARG A 465 -1.98 -52.09 -20.63
CA ARG A 465 -0.99 -51.00 -20.65
C ARG A 465 -1.59 -49.64 -20.29
N LYS A 466 -2.91 -49.47 -20.43
CA LYS A 466 -3.62 -48.25 -20.01
C LYS A 466 -3.92 -48.23 -18.51
N CYS A 467 -3.72 -49.35 -17.80
CA CYS A 467 -3.85 -49.41 -16.35
C CYS A 467 -2.51 -49.04 -15.69
N PRO A 468 -2.50 -48.20 -14.63
CA PRO A 468 -1.30 -47.91 -13.86
C PRO A 468 -0.70 -49.21 -13.29
N ILE A 469 0.62 -49.40 -13.43
CA ILE A 469 1.30 -50.66 -13.05
C ILE A 469 1.37 -50.84 -11.52
N ASP A 470 1.25 -49.74 -10.77
CA ASP A 470 1.20 -49.73 -9.30
C ASP A 470 -0.12 -50.23 -8.72
N GLU A 471 -1.13 -50.43 -9.57
CA GLU A 471 -2.43 -50.91 -9.12
C GLU A 471 -2.38 -52.39 -8.72
N PRO A 472 -2.95 -52.79 -7.56
CA PRO A 472 -2.95 -54.18 -7.12
C PRO A 472 -3.49 -55.14 -8.20
N GLY A 473 -2.68 -56.15 -8.52
CA GLY A 473 -3.00 -57.18 -9.52
C GLY A 473 -2.72 -56.82 -10.98
N ALA A 474 -2.35 -55.57 -11.33
CA ALA A 474 -2.01 -55.21 -12.71
C ALA A 474 -0.75 -55.94 -13.23
N LYS A 475 0.27 -56.06 -12.37
CA LYS A 475 1.49 -56.86 -12.65
C LYS A 475 1.17 -58.34 -12.88
N ASP A 476 0.22 -58.90 -12.13
CA ASP A 476 -0.23 -60.29 -12.32
C ASP A 476 -0.96 -60.51 -13.64
N LEU A 477 -1.78 -59.56 -14.08
CA LEU A 477 -2.48 -59.62 -15.37
C LEU A 477 -1.50 -59.59 -16.55
N LEU A 478 -0.52 -58.69 -16.53
CA LEU A 478 0.54 -58.60 -17.55
C LEU A 478 1.42 -59.86 -17.56
N TYR A 479 1.75 -60.41 -16.39
CA TYR A 479 2.54 -61.64 -16.28
C TYR A 479 1.78 -62.86 -16.86
N ASN A 480 0.50 -62.99 -16.56
CA ASN A 480 -0.34 -64.04 -17.13
C ASN A 480 -0.51 -63.89 -18.64
N LEU A 481 -0.56 -62.66 -19.14
CA LEU A 481 -0.58 -62.41 -20.58
C LEU A 481 0.73 -62.79 -21.27
N GLY A 482 1.88 -62.50 -20.65
CA GLY A 482 3.20 -62.95 -21.12
C GLY A 482 3.31 -64.48 -21.21
N LEU A 483 2.72 -65.18 -20.23
CA LEU A 483 2.59 -66.65 -20.25
C LEU A 483 1.76 -67.17 -21.42
N ASP A 484 0.68 -66.45 -21.78
CA ASP A 484 -0.15 -66.80 -22.94
C ASP A 484 0.59 -66.60 -24.26
N TYR A 485 1.42 -65.56 -24.38
CA TYR A 485 2.28 -65.34 -25.53
C TYR A 485 3.35 -66.42 -25.70
N GLU A 486 3.97 -66.87 -24.60
CA GLU A 486 4.93 -67.99 -24.63
C GLU A 486 4.28 -69.29 -25.11
N ARG A 487 3.06 -69.59 -24.63
CA ARG A 487 2.31 -70.79 -25.06
C ARG A 487 2.03 -70.80 -26.56
N LYS A 488 1.84 -69.63 -27.17
CA LYS A 488 1.63 -69.45 -28.61
C LYS A 488 2.94 -69.26 -29.41
N ARG A 489 4.12 -69.44 -28.78
CA ARG A 489 5.46 -69.22 -29.36
C ARG A 489 5.71 -67.80 -29.88
N GLN A 490 5.03 -66.80 -29.31
CA GLN A 490 5.19 -65.38 -29.63
C GLN A 490 6.15 -64.72 -28.63
N PHE A 491 7.40 -65.16 -28.63
CA PHE A 491 8.38 -64.81 -27.60
C PHE A 491 8.72 -63.31 -27.53
N ASN A 492 8.71 -62.61 -28.68
CA ASN A 492 8.95 -61.16 -28.74
C ASN A 492 7.85 -60.35 -28.03
N LYS A 493 6.59 -60.81 -28.13
CA LYS A 493 5.45 -60.19 -27.45
C LYS A 493 5.42 -60.54 -25.96
N ALA A 494 5.86 -61.75 -25.60
CA ALA A 494 6.06 -62.13 -24.21
C ALA A 494 7.14 -61.27 -23.53
N LEU A 495 8.27 -61.04 -24.20
CA LEU A 495 9.34 -60.14 -23.74
C LEU A 495 8.83 -58.71 -23.56
N ALA A 496 8.05 -58.19 -24.50
CA ALA A 496 7.44 -56.87 -24.37
C ALA A 496 6.54 -56.75 -23.12
N ALA A 497 5.70 -57.76 -22.85
CA ALA A 497 4.85 -57.78 -21.67
C ALA A 497 5.64 -57.89 -20.35
N TYR A 498 6.73 -58.67 -20.33
CA TYR A 498 7.58 -58.80 -19.14
C TYR A 498 8.46 -57.58 -18.89
N ASN A 499 8.99 -56.94 -19.93
CA ASN A 499 9.78 -55.71 -19.81
C ASN A 499 8.93 -54.56 -19.27
N THR A 500 7.65 -54.46 -19.65
CA THR A 500 6.72 -53.48 -19.05
C THR A 500 6.60 -53.65 -17.54
N ILE A 501 6.70 -54.86 -17.01
CA ILE A 501 6.67 -55.11 -15.55
C ILE A 501 8.00 -54.67 -14.91
N VAL A 502 9.12 -55.06 -15.50
CA VAL A 502 10.48 -54.82 -14.94
C VAL A 502 10.89 -53.34 -14.99
N GLU A 503 10.42 -52.58 -15.98
CA GLU A 503 10.63 -51.12 -16.05
C GLU A 503 10.05 -50.36 -14.85
N SER A 504 9.00 -50.90 -14.22
CA SER A 504 8.38 -50.29 -13.03
C SER A 504 8.99 -50.78 -11.71
N ASP A 505 9.48 -52.02 -11.64
CA ASP A 505 10.00 -52.64 -10.43
C ASP A 505 10.87 -53.85 -10.78
N GLY A 506 12.15 -53.83 -10.38
CA GLY A 506 13.19 -54.70 -10.93
C GLY A 506 13.17 -56.17 -10.51
N ASP A 507 12.26 -56.60 -9.62
CA ASP A 507 12.18 -57.99 -9.16
C ASP A 507 10.73 -58.46 -9.01
N PHE A 508 10.17 -59.04 -10.08
CA PHE A 508 8.82 -59.61 -10.07
C PHE A 508 8.84 -61.09 -10.46
N LYS A 509 8.42 -61.96 -9.52
CA LYS A 509 8.37 -63.43 -9.66
C LYS A 509 9.69 -64.04 -10.15
N ASP A 510 9.69 -64.67 -11.33
CA ASP A 510 10.82 -65.38 -11.94
C ASP A 510 11.36 -64.67 -13.21
N LEU A 511 10.91 -63.44 -13.49
CA LEU A 511 11.26 -62.71 -14.71
C LEU A 511 12.76 -62.51 -14.89
N ASN A 512 13.49 -62.32 -13.78
CA ASN A 512 14.96 -62.19 -13.77
C ASN A 512 15.71 -63.42 -14.29
N LYS A 513 15.08 -64.61 -14.27
CA LYS A 513 15.63 -65.83 -14.88
C LYS A 513 15.04 -66.12 -16.26
N ARG A 514 13.84 -65.59 -16.53
CA ARG A 514 13.03 -65.95 -17.70
C ARG A 514 13.30 -65.07 -18.91
N ILE A 515 13.47 -63.76 -18.70
CA ILE A 515 13.83 -62.79 -19.76
C ILE A 515 15.16 -63.20 -20.44
N PRO A 516 16.27 -63.47 -19.73
CA PRO A 516 17.54 -63.86 -20.37
C PRO A 516 17.45 -65.19 -21.14
N LYS A 517 16.59 -66.11 -20.67
CA LYS A 517 16.37 -67.40 -21.32
C LYS A 517 15.59 -67.24 -22.63
N LEU A 518 14.63 -66.32 -22.69
CA LEU A 518 13.86 -66.02 -23.89
C LEU A 518 14.70 -65.24 -24.91
N GLU A 519 15.51 -64.28 -24.46
CA GLU A 519 16.50 -63.57 -25.30
C GLU A 519 17.55 -64.53 -25.89
N GLY A 520 17.98 -65.55 -25.13
CA GLY A 520 18.87 -66.62 -25.60
C GLY A 520 18.25 -67.51 -26.68
N VAL A 521 16.94 -67.75 -26.61
CA VAL A 521 16.21 -68.55 -27.62
C VAL A 521 15.97 -67.74 -28.90
N GLU A 522 15.75 -66.44 -28.78
CA GLU A 522 15.62 -65.51 -29.93
C GLU A 522 16.97 -65.37 -30.66
N SER A 523 18.06 -65.18 -29.93
CA SER A 523 19.42 -65.06 -30.49
C SER A 523 19.92 -66.35 -31.15
N THR A 524 19.50 -67.53 -30.68
CA THR A 524 19.86 -68.84 -31.27
C THR A 524 19.14 -69.12 -32.60
N MET A 525 17.97 -68.51 -32.86
CA MET A 525 17.25 -68.68 -34.13
C MET A 525 17.74 -67.75 -35.25
N ILE A 526 18.52 -66.70 -34.93
CA ILE A 526 18.94 -65.68 -35.90
C ILE A 526 20.37 -65.93 -36.43
N PHE A 527 21.25 -66.65 -35.72
CA PHE A 527 22.65 -66.82 -36.12
C PHE A 527 23.10 -68.29 -36.23
N GLY A 528 23.16 -68.79 -37.47
CA GLY A 528 23.98 -69.93 -37.85
C GLY A 528 25.39 -69.50 -38.27
N ALA A 529 26.38 -70.28 -37.82
CA ALA A 529 27.79 -70.34 -38.26
C ALA A 529 28.81 -69.27 -37.79
N ARG A 530 29.82 -69.81 -37.08
CA ARG A 530 31.24 -69.42 -36.94
C ARG A 530 31.67 -68.32 -35.97
N SER A 531 32.04 -68.80 -34.77
CA SER A 531 33.42 -68.94 -34.27
C SER A 531 34.32 -67.69 -34.14
N ALA A 532 34.52 -67.29 -32.88
CA ALA A 532 35.81 -67.25 -32.16
C ALA A 532 36.20 -65.90 -31.51
N ARG A 533 36.30 -65.99 -30.17
CA ARG A 533 37.26 -65.35 -29.24
C ARG A 533 37.06 -63.89 -28.83
N THR A 534 36.30 -63.79 -27.74
CA THR A 534 36.56 -63.09 -26.47
C THR A 534 37.90 -62.34 -26.30
N GLY A 535 37.80 -61.10 -25.81
CA GLY A 535 38.91 -60.40 -25.13
C GLY A 535 38.73 -58.88 -25.03
N GLU A 536 37.92 -58.44 -24.05
CA GLU A 536 37.99 -57.13 -23.35
C GLU A 536 37.75 -55.85 -24.16
N ILE A 537 36.55 -55.26 -24.14
CA ILE A 537 35.95 -54.48 -23.02
C ILE A 537 36.83 -53.28 -22.64
N ALA A 538 36.90 -52.29 -23.53
CA ALA A 538 37.21 -50.89 -23.18
C ALA A 538 36.71 -49.90 -24.24
N ALA A 539 36.35 -50.36 -25.44
CA ALA A 539 35.75 -49.55 -26.47
C ALA A 539 34.56 -50.31 -27.04
N THR A 540 33.36 -49.76 -26.89
CA THR A 540 32.13 -49.90 -27.71
C THR A 540 30.92 -49.81 -26.78
N ILE A 541 30.58 -48.58 -26.38
CA ILE A 541 29.17 -48.16 -26.29
C ILE A 541 29.04 -46.97 -27.24
N LYS A 542 29.17 -47.32 -28.51
CA LYS A 542 28.54 -46.65 -29.64
C LYS A 542 27.53 -47.68 -30.14
N ASP A 543 26.36 -47.20 -30.55
CA ASP A 543 25.33 -47.93 -31.31
C ASP A 543 24.08 -48.37 -30.54
N LEU A 544 23.32 -47.36 -30.09
CA LEU A 544 21.92 -47.17 -30.50
C LEU A 544 21.78 -45.68 -30.87
N ASP A 545 21.90 -45.40 -32.17
CA ASP A 545 22.10 -44.07 -32.77
C ASP A 545 20.79 -43.30 -32.98
N THR A 546 20.02 -43.08 -31.91
CA THR A 546 19.01 -42.02 -31.89
C THR A 546 19.24 -41.16 -30.66
N LYS A 547 20.03 -40.09 -30.85
CA LYS A 547 20.20 -39.09 -29.80
C LYS A 547 18.84 -38.41 -29.56
N PRO A 548 18.41 -38.21 -28.30
CA PRO A 548 17.17 -37.50 -28.01
C PRO A 548 17.25 -36.10 -28.62
N THR A 549 16.21 -35.70 -29.36
CA THR A 549 16.14 -34.39 -30.02
C THR A 549 15.04 -33.53 -29.37
N LEU A 550 15.25 -32.22 -29.37
CA LEU A 550 14.24 -31.23 -29.00
C LEU A 550 14.31 -30.07 -29.99
N GLY A 551 13.25 -29.81 -30.73
CA GLY A 551 13.31 -29.06 -31.96
C GLY A 551 14.20 -29.78 -32.97
N ARG A 552 15.05 -28.99 -33.63
CA ARG A 552 16.13 -29.51 -34.48
C ARG A 552 17.39 -29.93 -33.71
N TYR A 553 17.44 -29.75 -32.40
CA TYR A 553 18.70 -29.86 -31.65
C TYR A 553 18.89 -31.26 -31.07
N GLU A 554 20.08 -31.84 -31.26
CA GLU A 554 20.47 -33.10 -30.62
C GLU A 554 20.90 -32.85 -29.18
N ILE A 555 20.20 -33.41 -28.20
CA ILE A 555 20.55 -33.29 -26.78
C ILE A 555 21.76 -34.18 -26.49
N THR A 556 22.78 -33.58 -25.86
CA THR A 556 24.05 -34.22 -25.52
C THR A 556 24.28 -34.36 -24.00
N GLY A 557 23.44 -33.71 -23.18
CA GLY A 557 23.47 -33.85 -21.72
C GLY A 557 22.65 -32.77 -20.99
N GLU A 558 22.43 -32.93 -19.69
CA GLU A 558 21.81 -31.91 -18.82
C GLU A 558 22.89 -30.97 -18.27
N LEU A 559 22.64 -29.65 -18.31
CA LEU A 559 23.52 -28.62 -17.73
C LEU A 559 23.08 -28.20 -16.32
N GLY A 560 21.79 -28.33 -16.01
CA GLY A 560 21.26 -28.09 -14.67
C GLY A 560 19.75 -27.94 -14.64
N ARG A 561 19.18 -28.05 -13.44
CA ARG A 561 17.73 -27.95 -13.17
C ARG A 561 17.44 -26.74 -12.30
N GLY A 562 16.50 -25.90 -12.74
CA GLY A 562 16.08 -24.69 -12.01
C GLY A 562 14.58 -24.72 -11.65
N ALA A 563 14.11 -23.66 -11.00
CA ALA A 563 12.71 -23.49 -10.57
C ALA A 563 11.67 -23.44 -11.72
N MET A 564 12.12 -23.35 -12.97
CA MET A 564 11.27 -23.17 -14.15
C MET A 564 11.52 -24.23 -15.22
N GLY A 565 12.25 -25.31 -14.89
CA GLY A 565 12.54 -26.43 -15.78
C GLY A 565 14.04 -26.72 -15.94
N VAL A 566 14.36 -27.58 -16.91
CA VAL A 566 15.69 -28.16 -17.12
C VAL A 566 16.42 -27.43 -18.26
N VAL A 567 17.72 -27.20 -18.10
CA VAL A 567 18.60 -26.67 -19.14
C VAL A 567 19.48 -27.80 -19.68
N TYR A 568 19.38 -28.08 -20.97
CA TYR A 568 20.15 -29.11 -21.66
C TYR A 568 21.29 -28.50 -22.50
N LYS A 569 22.36 -29.27 -22.70
CA LYS A 569 23.38 -29.02 -23.72
C LYS A 569 22.95 -29.71 -25.00
N GLY A 570 22.87 -28.98 -26.10
CA GLY A 570 22.53 -29.54 -27.39
C GLY A 570 23.52 -29.16 -28.49
N VAL A 571 23.39 -29.81 -29.64
CA VAL A 571 24.10 -29.47 -30.87
C VAL A 571 23.07 -29.14 -31.94
N ASP A 572 23.25 -28.02 -32.63
CA ASP A 572 22.52 -27.70 -33.85
C ASP A 572 23.12 -28.52 -35.00
N PRO A 573 22.44 -29.54 -35.55
CA PRO A 573 23.01 -30.43 -36.57
C PRO A 573 23.19 -29.72 -37.92
N THR A 574 22.52 -28.58 -38.14
CA THR A 574 22.68 -27.79 -39.37
C THR A 574 23.89 -26.89 -39.27
N LEU A 575 23.98 -26.12 -38.19
CA LEU A 575 25.04 -25.11 -37.99
C LEU A 575 26.27 -25.65 -37.25
N HIS A 576 26.24 -26.92 -36.82
CA HIS A 576 27.32 -27.62 -36.11
C HIS A 576 27.83 -26.86 -34.87
N ARG A 577 26.94 -26.15 -34.18
CA ARG A 577 27.26 -25.34 -32.98
C ARG A 577 26.65 -25.94 -31.73
N ILE A 578 27.34 -25.75 -30.61
CA ILE A 578 26.84 -26.13 -29.28
C ILE A 578 25.89 -25.04 -28.78
N VAL A 579 24.74 -25.46 -28.23
CA VAL A 579 23.70 -24.59 -27.67
C VAL A 579 23.31 -25.02 -26.26
N ALA A 580 22.80 -24.08 -25.47
CA ALA A 580 22.07 -24.38 -24.24
C ALA A 580 20.56 -24.29 -24.54
N ILE A 581 19.77 -25.25 -24.07
CA ILE A 581 18.33 -25.35 -24.36
C ILE A 581 17.57 -25.38 -23.05
N LYS A 582 16.88 -24.29 -22.72
CA LYS A 582 16.05 -24.20 -21.52
C LYS A 582 14.64 -24.68 -21.85
N THR A 583 14.12 -25.59 -21.04
CA THR A 583 12.81 -26.23 -21.25
C THR A 583 11.83 -25.87 -20.14
N LEU A 584 10.54 -25.87 -20.48
CA LEU A 584 9.43 -25.69 -19.56
C LEU A 584 8.40 -26.80 -19.84
N PRO A 585 8.20 -27.77 -18.91
CA PRO A 585 7.18 -28.81 -19.05
C PRO A 585 5.79 -28.19 -19.00
N LEU A 586 5.01 -28.40 -20.05
CA LEU A 586 3.63 -27.92 -20.14
C LEU A 586 2.66 -28.86 -19.41
N SER A 587 3.07 -30.11 -19.16
CA SER A 587 2.30 -31.13 -18.43
C SER A 587 2.16 -30.88 -16.93
N ASP A 588 3.02 -30.06 -16.34
CA ASP A 588 3.05 -29.80 -14.88
C ASP A 588 1.98 -28.79 -14.43
N PHE A 589 1.14 -28.30 -15.36
CA PHE A 589 0.12 -27.29 -15.10
C PHE A 589 -1.27 -27.83 -15.49
N GLU A 590 -2.15 -27.99 -14.50
CA GLU A 590 -3.43 -28.70 -14.64
C GLU A 590 -4.59 -27.86 -15.23
N GLU A 591 -4.44 -26.53 -15.31
CA GLU A 591 -5.47 -25.60 -15.80
C GLU A 591 -5.09 -24.98 -17.16
N GLU A 592 -5.92 -25.16 -18.19
CA GLU A 592 -5.70 -24.66 -19.56
C GLU A 592 -5.56 -23.12 -19.66
N GLU A 593 -6.25 -22.36 -18.79
CA GLU A 593 -6.18 -20.89 -18.76
C GLU A 593 -4.82 -20.38 -18.23
N ASP A 594 -4.22 -21.05 -17.25
CA ASP A 594 -2.91 -20.72 -16.71
C ASP A 594 -1.78 -21.09 -17.69
N LEU A 595 -1.93 -22.22 -18.39
CA LEU A 595 -0.98 -22.70 -19.38
C LEU A 595 -0.79 -21.72 -20.55
N GLY A 596 -1.89 -21.19 -21.09
CA GLY A 596 -1.87 -20.21 -22.19
C GLY A 596 -1.15 -18.91 -21.82
N VAL A 597 -1.37 -18.41 -20.60
CA VAL A 597 -0.73 -17.19 -20.09
C VAL A 597 0.75 -17.41 -19.78
N LEU A 598 1.11 -18.56 -19.23
CA LEU A 598 2.50 -18.96 -18.95
C LEU A 598 3.33 -19.00 -20.23
N LYS A 599 2.80 -19.71 -21.23
CA LYS A 599 3.42 -19.95 -22.53
C LYS A 599 3.59 -18.65 -23.31
N GLN A 600 2.54 -17.81 -23.36
CA GLN A 600 2.61 -16.52 -24.03
C GLN A 600 3.65 -15.59 -23.37
N ARG A 601 3.84 -15.66 -22.05
CA ARG A 601 4.88 -14.89 -21.35
C ARG A 601 6.28 -15.44 -21.62
N PHE A 602 6.46 -16.75 -21.56
CA PHE A 602 7.74 -17.42 -21.83
C PHE A 602 8.27 -17.08 -23.24
N PHE A 603 7.42 -17.15 -24.27
CA PHE A 603 7.82 -16.77 -25.63
C PHE A 603 8.02 -15.27 -25.82
N ARG A 604 7.21 -14.41 -25.16
CA ARG A 604 7.38 -12.96 -25.23
C ARG A 604 8.67 -12.48 -24.58
N GLU A 605 9.15 -13.18 -23.57
CA GLU A 605 10.44 -12.92 -22.92
C GLU A 605 11.59 -13.37 -23.81
N ALA A 606 11.51 -14.55 -24.44
CA ALA A 606 12.43 -14.96 -25.49
C ALA A 606 12.48 -13.97 -26.67
N GLU A 607 11.33 -13.47 -27.12
CA GLU A 607 11.25 -12.46 -28.19
C GLU A 607 11.93 -11.14 -27.78
N SER A 608 11.68 -10.67 -26.56
CA SER A 608 12.26 -9.42 -26.05
C SER A 608 13.78 -9.52 -25.90
N ALA A 609 14.27 -10.66 -25.42
CA ALA A 609 15.70 -10.92 -25.25
C ALA A 609 16.40 -11.25 -26.58
N GLY A 610 15.71 -11.87 -27.54
CA GLY A 610 16.23 -12.17 -28.88
C GLY A 610 16.51 -10.92 -29.73
N GLN A 611 15.93 -9.77 -29.38
CA GLN A 611 16.23 -8.48 -30.02
C GLN A 611 17.54 -7.85 -29.52
N LEU A 612 18.17 -8.40 -28.48
CA LEU A 612 19.39 -7.87 -27.90
C LEU A 612 20.62 -8.48 -28.56
N ASN A 613 21.49 -7.64 -29.10
CA ASN A 613 22.79 -8.05 -29.62
C ASN A 613 23.89 -7.25 -28.91
N HIS A 614 24.48 -7.85 -27.88
CA HIS A 614 25.53 -7.24 -27.07
C HIS A 614 26.50 -8.32 -26.57
N PRO A 615 27.83 -8.08 -26.59
CA PRO A 615 28.83 -9.08 -26.21
C PRO A 615 28.64 -9.61 -24.77
N ASN A 616 28.10 -8.80 -23.87
CA ASN A 616 27.83 -9.18 -22.48
C ASN A 616 26.39 -9.63 -22.18
N ILE A 617 25.58 -9.94 -23.20
CA ILE A 617 24.24 -10.52 -23.07
C ILE A 617 24.23 -11.86 -23.80
N VAL A 618 23.60 -12.87 -23.21
CA VAL A 618 23.46 -14.19 -23.85
C VAL A 618 22.59 -14.07 -25.11
N ALA A 619 23.05 -14.62 -26.23
CA ALA A 619 22.28 -14.59 -27.47
C ALA A 619 21.21 -15.69 -27.47
N ILE A 620 19.97 -15.34 -27.83
CA ILE A 620 18.90 -16.31 -28.10
C ILE A 620 18.93 -16.65 -29.58
N TYR A 621 18.93 -17.95 -29.89
CA TYR A 621 19.01 -18.44 -31.26
C TYR A 621 17.67 -18.93 -31.79
N ASP A 622 16.84 -19.53 -30.94
CA ASP A 622 15.56 -20.11 -31.33
C ASP A 622 14.63 -20.27 -30.12
N ALA A 623 13.33 -20.32 -30.35
CA ALA A 623 12.34 -20.68 -29.36
C ALA A 623 11.17 -21.41 -30.04
N GLY A 624 10.70 -22.49 -29.43
CA GLY A 624 9.65 -23.32 -30.01
C GLY A 624 8.94 -24.19 -28.98
N GLU A 625 8.05 -25.03 -29.48
CA GLU A 625 7.26 -25.98 -28.69
C GLU A 625 7.27 -27.33 -29.38
N GLU A 626 7.49 -28.39 -28.59
CA GLU A 626 7.53 -29.76 -29.09
C GLU A 626 7.28 -30.76 -27.95
N HIS A 627 6.46 -31.79 -28.18
CA HIS A 627 6.15 -32.87 -27.23
C HIS A 627 5.79 -32.37 -25.81
N ASP A 628 4.84 -31.44 -25.70
CA ASP A 628 4.40 -30.83 -24.42
C ASP A 628 5.51 -30.10 -23.63
N LEU A 629 6.55 -29.64 -24.34
CA LEU A 629 7.62 -28.79 -23.80
C LEU A 629 7.71 -27.50 -24.60
N ALA A 630 7.78 -26.35 -23.92
CA ALA A 630 8.27 -25.13 -24.53
C ALA A 630 9.79 -25.04 -24.33
N TYR A 631 10.54 -24.62 -25.36
CA TYR A 631 12.00 -24.52 -25.30
C TYR A 631 12.53 -23.18 -25.83
N ILE A 632 13.67 -22.75 -25.27
CA ILE A 632 14.47 -21.62 -25.76
C ILE A 632 15.91 -22.11 -25.95
N ALA A 633 16.40 -22.09 -27.18
CA ALA A 633 17.79 -22.38 -27.51
C ALA A 633 18.61 -21.09 -27.52
N MET A 634 19.69 -21.08 -26.76
CA MET A 634 20.55 -19.92 -26.53
C MET A 634 22.03 -20.30 -26.61
N GLU A 635 22.88 -19.28 -26.63
CA GLU A 635 24.35 -19.40 -26.58
C GLU A 635 24.78 -20.29 -25.41
N TYR A 636 25.58 -21.32 -25.70
CA TYR A 636 26.19 -22.13 -24.67
C TYR A 636 27.36 -21.38 -24.02
N LEU A 637 27.29 -21.18 -22.70
CA LEU A 637 28.29 -20.45 -21.94
C LEU A 637 29.18 -21.43 -21.16
N ASN A 638 30.45 -21.54 -21.57
CA ASN A 638 31.45 -22.30 -20.83
C ASN A 638 32.03 -21.44 -19.69
N GLY A 639 31.36 -21.44 -18.55
CA GLY A 639 31.69 -20.55 -17.45
C GLY A 639 31.03 -20.92 -16.14
N GLU A 640 31.17 -20.03 -15.18
CA GLU A 640 30.76 -20.18 -13.80
C GLU A 640 29.90 -18.97 -13.41
N ASN A 641 28.75 -19.18 -12.76
CA ASN A 641 27.92 -18.05 -12.30
C ASN A 641 28.57 -17.32 -11.12
N LEU A 642 28.14 -16.10 -10.83
CA LEU A 642 28.80 -15.28 -9.81
C LEU A 642 28.53 -15.70 -8.35
N VAL A 643 27.64 -16.67 -8.08
CA VAL A 643 27.30 -17.12 -6.71
C VAL A 643 28.53 -17.61 -5.95
N GLN A 644 29.45 -18.30 -6.63
CA GLN A 644 30.67 -18.75 -5.96
C GLN A 644 31.61 -17.62 -5.53
N TYR A 645 31.49 -16.43 -6.14
CA TYR A 645 32.30 -15.26 -5.81
C TYR A 645 31.61 -14.30 -4.83
N THR A 646 30.41 -14.64 -4.34
CA THR A 646 29.71 -13.88 -3.30
C THR A 646 30.05 -14.34 -1.89
N HIS A 647 30.84 -15.41 -1.72
CA HIS A 647 31.31 -15.87 -0.42
C HIS A 647 32.68 -15.28 -0.10
N GLU A 648 32.89 -14.95 1.18
CA GLU A 648 34.15 -14.38 1.68
C GLU A 648 35.41 -15.13 1.22
N ALA A 649 35.38 -16.47 1.26
CA ALA A 649 36.51 -17.32 0.91
C ALA A 649 36.92 -17.24 -0.57
N ASN A 650 36.00 -16.87 -1.46
CA ASN A 650 36.17 -16.93 -2.91
C ASN A 650 35.94 -15.57 -3.60
N ARG A 651 36.04 -14.44 -2.87
CA ARG A 651 35.85 -13.11 -3.46
C ARG A 651 36.88 -12.81 -4.54
N LEU A 652 36.41 -12.24 -5.65
CA LEU A 652 37.29 -11.73 -6.69
C LEU A 652 38.15 -10.55 -6.16
N PRO A 653 39.37 -10.36 -6.69
CA PRO A 653 40.13 -9.15 -6.40
C PRO A 653 39.32 -7.91 -6.76
N LEU A 654 39.41 -6.86 -5.94
CA LEU A 654 38.59 -5.65 -6.06
C LEU A 654 38.52 -5.11 -7.50
N ARG A 655 39.67 -5.01 -8.17
CA ARG A 655 39.74 -4.58 -9.58
C ARG A 655 38.81 -5.39 -10.49
N HIS A 656 38.87 -6.72 -10.38
CA HIS A 656 38.07 -7.63 -11.21
C HIS A 656 36.59 -7.54 -10.86
N ALA A 657 36.24 -7.49 -9.56
CA ALA A 657 34.86 -7.30 -9.14
C ALA A 657 34.24 -6.02 -9.72
N LEU A 658 34.97 -4.89 -9.68
CA LEU A 658 34.50 -3.63 -10.24
C LEU A 658 34.37 -3.65 -11.77
N ASP A 659 35.29 -4.31 -12.48
CA ASP A 659 35.22 -4.47 -13.94
C ASP A 659 34.01 -5.33 -14.35
N VAL A 660 33.78 -6.45 -13.65
CA VAL A 660 32.58 -7.30 -13.83
C VAL A 660 31.31 -6.48 -13.69
N ILE A 661 31.14 -5.75 -12.60
CA ILE A 661 29.94 -4.93 -12.36
C ILE A 661 29.81 -3.81 -13.41
N ALA A 662 30.92 -3.21 -13.87
CA ALA A 662 30.89 -2.18 -14.91
C ALA A 662 30.41 -2.73 -16.26
N ARG A 663 30.82 -3.96 -16.62
CA ARG A 663 30.36 -4.65 -17.83
C ARG A 663 28.88 -5.03 -17.74
N VAL A 664 28.42 -5.54 -16.59
CA VAL A 664 26.99 -5.82 -16.35
C VAL A 664 26.16 -4.52 -16.45
N ALA A 665 26.61 -3.44 -15.82
CA ALA A 665 25.94 -2.14 -15.90
C ALA A 665 25.85 -1.60 -17.35
N SER A 666 26.84 -1.92 -18.20
CA SER A 666 26.82 -1.53 -19.61
C SER A 666 25.84 -2.38 -20.44
N ALA A 667 25.79 -3.68 -20.17
CA ALA A 667 24.81 -4.58 -20.77
C ALA A 667 23.38 -4.16 -20.42
N LEU A 668 23.13 -3.79 -19.15
CA LEU A 668 21.84 -3.28 -18.71
C LEU A 668 21.46 -1.96 -19.38
N ASP A 669 22.40 -1.01 -19.51
CA ASP A 669 22.13 0.27 -20.20
C ASP A 669 21.74 0.06 -21.67
N TYR A 670 22.40 -0.89 -22.34
CA TYR A 670 22.07 -1.29 -23.71
C TYR A 670 20.64 -1.86 -23.79
N ALA A 671 20.29 -2.80 -22.91
CA ALA A 671 18.96 -3.40 -22.87
C ALA A 671 17.87 -2.36 -22.56
N HIS A 672 18.12 -1.46 -21.59
CA HIS A 672 17.20 -0.37 -21.24
C HIS A 672 16.98 0.58 -22.42
N GLY A 673 18.01 0.84 -23.23
CA GLY A 673 17.91 1.61 -24.48
C GLY A 673 17.02 0.97 -25.55
N LYS A 674 16.78 -0.35 -25.45
CA LYS A 674 15.84 -1.12 -26.28
C LYS A 674 14.50 -1.37 -25.58
N SER A 675 14.21 -0.66 -24.48
CA SER A 675 13.01 -0.84 -23.64
C SER A 675 12.88 -2.24 -23.01
N VAL A 676 13.97 -2.98 -22.89
CA VAL A 676 14.01 -4.28 -22.21
C VAL A 676 14.58 -4.09 -20.80
N VAL A 677 13.82 -4.52 -19.79
CA VAL A 677 14.22 -4.45 -18.36
C VAL A 677 14.38 -5.87 -17.83
N HIS A 678 15.46 -6.15 -17.13
CA HIS A 678 15.80 -7.51 -16.70
C HIS A 678 14.93 -8.01 -15.54
N ARG A 679 14.72 -7.17 -14.52
CA ARG A 679 13.87 -7.38 -13.33
C ARG A 679 14.32 -8.44 -12.32
N ASP A 680 15.19 -9.37 -12.71
CA ASP A 680 15.74 -10.41 -11.82
C ASP A 680 17.29 -10.47 -11.84
N ILE A 681 17.95 -9.33 -11.59
CA ILE A 681 19.42 -9.30 -11.52
C ILE A 681 19.88 -9.89 -10.18
N LYS A 682 20.66 -10.96 -10.26
CA LYS A 682 21.26 -11.70 -9.14
C LYS A 682 22.53 -12.44 -9.59
N PRO A 683 23.40 -12.91 -8.68
CA PRO A 683 24.66 -13.56 -9.05
C PRO A 683 24.48 -14.82 -9.91
N ALA A 684 23.38 -15.55 -9.73
CA ALA A 684 23.06 -16.75 -10.51
C ALA A 684 22.78 -16.48 -12.00
N ASN A 685 22.41 -15.24 -12.36
CA ASN A 685 22.06 -14.85 -13.73
C ASN A 685 23.22 -14.07 -14.42
N ILE A 686 24.42 -14.13 -13.86
CA ILE A 686 25.62 -13.50 -14.42
C ILE A 686 26.71 -14.57 -14.49
N MET A 687 27.12 -14.91 -15.71
CA MET A 687 28.13 -15.92 -15.99
C MET A 687 29.49 -15.26 -16.24
N LEU A 688 30.54 -15.78 -15.62
CA LEU A 688 31.94 -15.46 -15.88
C LEU A 688 32.56 -16.60 -16.71
N LEU A 689 33.03 -16.29 -17.90
CA LEU A 689 33.60 -17.28 -18.83
C LEU A 689 35.05 -17.60 -18.45
N LYS A 690 35.37 -18.89 -18.27
CA LYS A 690 36.67 -19.34 -17.73
C LYS A 690 37.85 -18.99 -18.63
N GLU A 691 37.64 -19.04 -19.95
CA GLU A 691 38.71 -18.88 -20.93
C GLU A 691 39.02 -17.41 -21.24
N THR A 692 37.98 -16.55 -21.25
CA THR A 692 38.10 -15.15 -21.69
C THR A 692 38.01 -14.13 -20.55
N ASN A 693 37.61 -14.55 -19.34
CA ASN A 693 37.22 -13.66 -18.25
C ASN A 693 36.16 -12.61 -18.66
N GLU A 694 35.37 -12.93 -19.70
CA GLU A 694 34.22 -12.13 -20.09
C GLU A 694 33.00 -12.48 -19.25
N ILE A 695 32.06 -11.54 -19.19
CA ILE A 695 30.79 -11.76 -18.50
C ILE A 695 29.66 -11.80 -19.49
N LYS A 696 28.64 -12.61 -19.17
CA LYS A 696 27.39 -12.71 -19.91
C LYS A 696 26.23 -12.67 -18.92
N VAL A 697 25.31 -11.74 -19.15
CA VAL A 697 24.04 -11.67 -18.41
C VAL A 697 23.04 -12.61 -19.07
N THR A 698 22.45 -13.50 -18.28
CA THR A 698 21.48 -14.52 -18.72
C THR A 698 20.09 -14.24 -18.16
N ASP A 699 19.08 -14.96 -18.62
CA ASP A 699 17.74 -14.98 -18.01
C ASP A 699 17.02 -13.61 -17.93
N PHE A 700 17.12 -12.82 -19.00
CA PHE A 700 16.31 -11.62 -19.16
C PHE A 700 14.81 -11.95 -19.08
N GLY A 701 14.19 -11.59 -17.95
CA GLY A 701 12.74 -11.55 -17.79
C GLY A 701 12.04 -12.85 -17.38
N ILE A 702 12.68 -14.03 -17.39
CA ILE A 702 11.99 -15.33 -17.23
C ILE A 702 11.24 -15.47 -15.87
N ALA A 703 11.58 -14.67 -14.85
CA ALA A 703 11.12 -14.87 -13.48
C ALA A 703 9.77 -14.22 -13.06
N ARG A 704 8.90 -13.76 -13.98
CA ARG A 704 7.57 -13.24 -13.58
C ARG A 704 6.46 -14.28 -13.53
N ILE A 705 6.75 -15.49 -13.98
CA ILE A 705 5.75 -16.54 -14.11
C ILE A 705 5.20 -17.00 -12.74
N ILE A 706 5.97 -16.91 -11.65
CA ILE A 706 5.54 -17.48 -10.35
C ILE A 706 5.17 -16.42 -9.30
N SER A 707 5.73 -15.20 -9.37
CA SER A 707 5.51 -14.17 -8.33
C SER A 707 4.19 -13.41 -8.44
N SER A 708 3.43 -13.59 -9.53
CA SER A 708 2.08 -13.00 -9.70
C SER A 708 0.93 -13.96 -9.38
N SER A 709 1.24 -15.25 -9.16
CA SER A 709 0.35 -16.19 -8.49
C SER A 709 0.63 -16.08 -6.99
N LYS A 710 -0.33 -15.54 -6.23
CA LYS A 710 -0.37 -15.80 -4.79
C LYS A 710 -0.57 -17.31 -4.63
N THR A 711 0.50 -18.07 -4.41
CA THR A 711 0.37 -19.43 -3.90
C THR A 711 -0.42 -19.35 -2.60
N LYS A 712 -1.39 -20.26 -2.43
CA LYS A 712 -2.31 -20.36 -1.27
C LYS A 712 -1.59 -20.55 0.09
N THR A 713 -0.25 -20.53 0.11
CA THR A 713 0.63 -20.73 1.26
C THR A 713 1.51 -19.52 1.62
N GLY A 714 1.43 -18.39 0.89
CA GLY A 714 2.20 -17.18 1.25
C GLY A 714 3.72 -17.29 1.07
N VAL A 715 4.20 -18.34 0.39
CA VAL A 715 5.62 -18.51 0.09
C VAL A 715 5.92 -17.79 -1.23
N VAL A 716 6.63 -16.67 -1.15
CA VAL A 716 7.25 -15.99 -2.30
C VAL A 716 8.21 -16.98 -2.95
N LEU A 717 7.89 -17.49 -4.15
CA LEU A 717 8.80 -18.37 -4.87
C LEU A 717 9.94 -17.52 -5.48
N GLY A 718 11.06 -17.47 -4.76
CA GLY A 718 12.27 -16.75 -5.11
C GLY A 718 12.94 -16.14 -3.89
N THR A 719 14.24 -15.82 -3.98
CA THR A 719 14.94 -15.11 -2.91
C THR A 719 14.68 -13.60 -3.08
N PRO A 720 13.80 -12.95 -2.28
CA PRO A 720 13.43 -11.54 -2.47
C PRO A 720 14.60 -10.57 -2.19
N SER A 721 15.74 -11.07 -1.72
CA SER A 721 16.89 -10.28 -1.29
C SER A 721 17.51 -9.36 -2.34
N TYR A 722 17.20 -9.52 -3.63
CA TYR A 722 17.70 -8.65 -4.72
C TYR A 722 16.63 -7.71 -5.30
N MET A 723 15.41 -7.75 -4.78
CA MET A 723 14.33 -6.88 -5.28
C MET A 723 14.60 -5.42 -4.96
N SER A 724 14.17 -4.54 -5.87
CA SER A 724 14.18 -3.09 -5.64
C SER A 724 12.99 -2.63 -4.79
N PRO A 725 13.07 -1.46 -4.11
CA PRO A 725 11.96 -0.91 -3.32
C PRO A 725 10.67 -0.77 -4.13
N GLU A 726 10.78 -0.37 -5.40
CA GLU A 726 9.64 -0.26 -6.30
C GLU A 726 9.02 -1.61 -6.68
N GLN A 727 9.83 -2.68 -6.77
CA GLN A 727 9.31 -4.05 -6.95
C GLN A 727 8.57 -4.54 -5.70
N VAL A 728 9.14 -4.31 -4.51
CA VAL A 728 8.50 -4.69 -3.23
C VAL A 728 7.17 -3.96 -3.02
N ASN A 729 7.11 -2.67 -3.37
CA ASN A 729 5.92 -1.85 -3.21
C ASN A 729 4.91 -1.97 -4.36
N GLY A 730 5.13 -2.86 -5.35
CA GLY A 730 4.25 -3.02 -6.51
C GLY A 730 4.12 -1.77 -7.39
N LYS A 731 5.12 -0.89 -7.38
CA LYS A 731 5.17 0.32 -8.22
C LYS A 731 5.66 -0.02 -9.62
N LYS A 732 5.56 0.94 -10.55
CA LYS A 732 6.06 0.77 -11.93
C LYS A 732 7.58 0.49 -11.92
N VAL A 733 7.98 -0.65 -12.46
CA VAL A 733 9.37 -1.11 -12.58
C VAL A 733 9.95 -0.67 -13.92
N ASP A 734 11.10 0.00 -13.88
CA ASP A 734 11.87 0.38 -15.07
C ASP A 734 13.36 0.01 -14.91
N GLY A 735 14.22 0.42 -15.85
CA GLY A 735 15.65 0.07 -15.82
C GLY A 735 16.38 0.49 -14.55
N ARG A 736 15.86 1.47 -13.79
CA ARG A 736 16.46 1.90 -12.51
C ARG A 736 16.33 0.83 -11.43
N SER A 737 15.39 -0.11 -11.56
CA SER A 737 15.27 -1.27 -10.67
C SER A 737 16.44 -2.22 -10.83
N ASP A 738 16.88 -2.49 -12.07
CA ASP A 738 18.05 -3.33 -12.34
C ASP A 738 19.34 -2.72 -11.76
N ILE A 739 19.44 -1.39 -11.73
CA ILE A 739 20.57 -0.68 -11.10
C ILE A 739 20.63 -0.95 -9.59
N PHE A 740 19.47 -0.98 -8.92
CA PHE A 740 19.41 -1.27 -7.49
C PHE A 740 19.80 -2.72 -7.21
N SER A 741 19.24 -3.66 -7.96
CA SER A 741 19.58 -5.09 -7.86
C SER A 741 21.08 -5.33 -8.14
N LEU A 742 21.65 -4.66 -9.15
CA LEU A 742 23.09 -4.70 -9.40
C LEU A 742 23.91 -4.09 -8.25
N GLY A 743 23.39 -3.06 -7.58
CA GLY A 743 23.97 -2.52 -6.34
C GLY A 743 24.03 -3.57 -5.22
N ILE A 744 23.00 -4.41 -5.08
CA ILE A 744 22.99 -5.51 -4.11
C ILE A 744 24.03 -6.57 -4.48
N VAL A 745 24.10 -6.97 -5.75
CA VAL A 745 25.14 -7.91 -6.25
C VAL A 745 26.54 -7.36 -5.98
N MET A 746 26.77 -6.08 -6.28
CA MET A 746 28.04 -5.42 -6.02
C MET A 746 28.37 -5.41 -4.52
N TYR A 747 27.40 -5.10 -3.65
CA TYR A 747 27.59 -5.13 -2.20
C TYR A 747 28.05 -6.53 -1.75
N GLU A 748 27.33 -7.56 -2.19
CA GLU A 748 27.56 -8.93 -1.78
C GLU A 748 28.92 -9.46 -2.25
N MET A 749 29.33 -9.16 -3.49
CA MET A 749 30.66 -9.52 -3.99
C MET A 749 31.80 -8.84 -3.23
N LEU A 750 31.58 -7.64 -2.69
CA LEU A 750 32.60 -6.88 -1.95
C LEU A 750 32.65 -7.26 -0.46
N ALA A 751 31.50 -7.54 0.14
CA ALA A 751 31.36 -7.86 1.56
C ALA A 751 31.44 -9.36 1.86
N GLY A 752 31.01 -10.22 0.94
CA GLY A 752 30.81 -11.65 1.19
C GLY A 752 29.44 -11.99 1.80
N GLN A 753 28.56 -10.99 1.96
CA GLN A 753 27.21 -11.10 2.52
C GLN A 753 26.30 -10.01 1.95
N LYS A 754 24.98 -10.24 1.97
CA LYS A 754 23.98 -9.30 1.44
C LYS A 754 23.80 -8.09 2.36
N PRO A 755 23.41 -6.91 1.81
CA PRO A 755 23.14 -5.71 2.61
C PRO A 755 21.85 -5.81 3.43
N PHE A 756 20.89 -6.63 3.00
CA PHE A 756 19.60 -6.85 3.66
C PHE A 756 19.38 -8.35 3.84
N PHE A 757 19.05 -8.76 5.06
CA PHE A 757 18.81 -10.15 5.42
C PHE A 757 17.90 -10.22 6.64
N SER A 758 16.88 -11.07 6.56
CA SER A 758 16.03 -11.47 7.68
C SER A 758 15.49 -12.87 7.41
N GLU A 759 15.27 -13.64 8.47
CA GLU A 759 14.60 -14.94 8.40
C GLU A 759 13.10 -14.79 8.10
N ASP A 760 12.50 -13.65 8.50
CA ASP A 760 11.13 -13.30 8.12
C ASP A 760 11.12 -12.53 6.79
N VAL A 761 10.34 -13.05 5.83
CA VAL A 761 10.17 -12.46 4.51
C VAL A 761 9.58 -11.05 4.61
N THR A 762 8.65 -10.81 5.54
CA THR A 762 8.01 -9.50 5.70
C THR A 762 9.02 -8.46 6.19
N ALA A 763 9.81 -8.82 7.20
CA ALA A 763 10.91 -8.00 7.68
C ALA A 763 11.95 -7.71 6.59
N LEU A 764 12.35 -8.70 5.79
CA LEU A 764 13.28 -8.49 4.66
C LEU A 764 12.72 -7.50 3.63
N LEU A 765 11.44 -7.61 3.27
CA LEU A 765 10.78 -6.67 2.36
C LEU A 765 10.71 -5.25 2.95
N TYR A 766 10.53 -5.13 4.26
CA TYR A 766 10.58 -3.86 4.97
C TYR A 766 11.99 -3.24 4.92
N GLN A 767 13.04 -4.01 5.20
CA GLN A 767 14.44 -3.57 5.10
C GLN A 767 14.79 -3.08 3.69
N ILE A 768 14.39 -3.84 2.67
CA ILE A 768 14.59 -3.48 1.27
C ILE A 768 13.87 -2.16 0.95
N SER A 769 12.68 -1.91 1.50
CA SER A 769 11.90 -0.72 1.19
C SER A 769 12.33 0.53 1.97
N HIS A 770 12.73 0.39 3.23
CA HIS A 770 12.86 1.52 4.16
C HIS A 770 14.26 1.68 4.77
N GLU A 771 14.99 0.58 5.04
CA GLU A 771 16.25 0.66 5.76
C GLU A 771 17.44 0.98 4.86
N ARG A 772 18.36 1.82 5.35
CA ARG A 772 19.63 2.07 4.66
C ARG A 772 20.50 0.82 4.75
N HIS A 773 21.20 0.48 3.66
CA HIS A 773 22.17 -0.61 3.70
C HIS A 773 23.33 -0.27 4.68
N PRO A 774 23.91 -1.26 5.37
CA PRO A 774 25.10 -1.05 6.18
C PRO A 774 26.29 -0.58 5.33
N SER A 775 27.31 0.02 5.95
CA SER A 775 28.53 0.39 5.23
C SER A 775 29.28 -0.87 4.79
N VAL A 776 29.64 -0.97 3.51
CA VAL A 776 30.47 -2.09 3.00
C VAL A 776 31.87 -2.09 3.65
N ARG A 777 32.32 -0.93 4.13
CA ARG A 777 33.65 -0.74 4.74
C ARG A 777 33.71 -1.17 6.19
N GLU A 778 32.58 -1.30 6.87
CA GLU A 778 32.50 -1.93 8.19
C GLU A 778 32.85 -3.42 8.10
N ILE A 779 32.50 -4.07 6.99
CA ILE A 779 32.77 -5.50 6.74
C ILE A 779 34.13 -5.68 6.05
N ASN A 780 34.42 -4.87 5.03
CA ASN A 780 35.68 -4.94 4.28
C ASN A 780 36.37 -3.56 4.23
N PRO A 781 37.23 -3.24 5.21
CA PRO A 781 37.90 -1.94 5.29
C PRO A 781 38.85 -1.63 4.13
N ARG A 782 39.20 -2.63 3.31
CA ARG A 782 40.07 -2.46 2.13
C ARG A 782 39.35 -1.81 0.95
N ILE A 783 38.03 -1.63 1.03
CA ILE A 783 37.24 -0.97 -0.02
C ILE A 783 37.48 0.55 0.01
N PRO A 784 37.88 1.16 -1.12
CA PRO A 784 38.08 2.61 -1.20
C PRO A 784 36.77 3.39 -1.00
N PRO A 785 36.79 4.57 -0.34
CA PRO A 785 35.59 5.38 -0.12
C PRO A 785 34.83 5.76 -1.40
N VAL A 786 35.53 5.87 -2.54
CA VAL A 786 34.88 6.16 -3.83
C VAL A 786 33.98 5.02 -4.31
N VAL A 787 34.33 3.77 -4.00
CA VAL A 787 33.54 2.59 -4.35
C VAL A 787 32.26 2.54 -3.52
N GLU A 788 32.36 2.82 -2.23
CA GLU A 788 31.19 2.96 -1.33
C GLU A 788 30.23 4.05 -1.81
N LYS A 789 30.72 5.22 -2.22
CA LYS A 789 29.86 6.27 -2.79
C LYS A 789 29.09 5.84 -4.05
N ILE A 790 29.69 4.99 -4.89
CA ILE A 790 29.01 4.43 -6.05
C ILE A 790 27.90 3.47 -5.60
N LEU A 791 28.18 2.66 -4.58
CA LEU A 791 27.25 1.70 -3.98
C LEU A 791 26.06 2.42 -3.33
N ASP A 792 26.29 3.43 -2.49
CA ASP A 792 25.27 4.27 -1.85
C ASP A 792 24.31 4.88 -2.87
N LYS A 793 24.86 5.36 -4.00
CA LYS A 793 24.05 5.94 -5.08
C LYS A 793 23.24 4.90 -5.85
N ALA A 794 23.74 3.68 -6.01
CA ALA A 794 23.00 2.58 -6.63
C ALA A 794 21.87 2.05 -5.71
N LEU A 795 22.13 1.99 -4.40
CA LEU A 795 21.20 1.50 -3.37
C LEU A 795 20.31 2.59 -2.75
N THR A 796 20.24 3.77 -3.38
CA THR A 796 19.32 4.82 -2.96
C THR A 796 17.86 4.37 -3.17
N LYS A 797 17.05 4.47 -2.11
CA LYS A 797 15.65 4.02 -2.12
C LYS A 797 14.77 4.86 -3.04
N ASP A 798 14.97 6.17 -3.01
CA ASP A 798 14.31 7.11 -3.92
C ASP A 798 14.86 6.95 -5.34
N VAL A 799 14.00 6.46 -6.25
CA VAL A 799 14.30 6.17 -7.64
C VAL A 799 14.80 7.42 -8.40
N HIS A 800 14.34 8.63 -8.03
CA HIS A 800 14.77 9.88 -8.67
C HIS A 800 16.16 10.34 -8.23
N LYS A 801 16.64 9.89 -7.07
CA LYS A 801 17.98 10.21 -6.54
C LYS A 801 19.03 9.16 -6.90
N ARG A 802 18.60 7.97 -7.33
CA ARG A 802 19.44 6.88 -7.85
C ARG A 802 20.12 7.28 -9.18
N TYR A 803 21.06 6.49 -9.66
CA TYR A 803 21.49 6.60 -11.07
C TYR A 803 20.29 6.48 -12.01
N GLN A 804 20.17 7.42 -12.95
CA GLN A 804 19.05 7.40 -13.91
C GLN A 804 19.33 6.49 -15.11
N ARG A 805 20.60 6.13 -15.31
CA ARG A 805 21.05 5.21 -16.37
C ARG A 805 22.15 4.31 -15.86
N ALA A 806 22.10 3.02 -16.18
CA ALA A 806 23.12 2.06 -15.76
C ALA A 806 24.51 2.40 -16.34
N GLY A 807 24.55 3.04 -17.51
CA GLY A 807 25.79 3.52 -18.13
C GLY A 807 26.53 4.58 -17.28
N GLN A 808 25.82 5.34 -16.44
CA GLN A 808 26.45 6.29 -15.50
C GLN A 808 27.23 5.55 -14.40
N MET A 809 26.64 4.47 -13.86
CA MET A 809 27.30 3.60 -12.88
C MET A 809 28.51 2.91 -13.51
N ALA A 810 28.37 2.36 -14.71
CA ALA A 810 29.47 1.76 -15.46
C ALA A 810 30.65 2.73 -15.66
N LYS A 811 30.37 3.98 -16.08
CA LYS A 811 31.39 5.02 -16.26
C LYS A 811 32.14 5.34 -14.97
N HIS A 812 31.43 5.42 -13.83
CA HIS A 812 32.07 5.66 -12.55
C HIS A 812 32.96 4.50 -12.10
N LEU A 813 32.50 3.25 -12.28
CA LEU A 813 33.28 2.06 -11.94
C LEU A 813 34.55 1.94 -12.80
N ARG A 814 34.44 2.16 -14.12
CA ARG A 814 35.61 2.13 -15.03
C ARG A 814 36.69 3.12 -14.63
N LYS A 815 36.32 4.36 -14.25
CA LYS A 815 37.29 5.35 -13.74
C LYS A 815 38.04 4.85 -12.50
N VAL A 816 37.38 4.08 -11.63
CA VAL A 816 38.03 3.50 -10.46
C VAL A 816 38.98 2.36 -10.89
N VAL A 817 38.57 1.50 -11.82
CA VAL A 817 39.40 0.42 -12.36
C VAL A 817 40.66 0.99 -13.05
N GLU A 818 40.51 1.97 -13.94
CA GLU A 818 41.62 2.67 -14.59
C GLU A 818 42.59 3.27 -13.57
N ARG A 819 42.07 3.84 -12.49
CA ARG A 819 42.90 4.41 -11.42
C ARG A 819 43.65 3.32 -10.65
N ILE A 820 43.04 2.16 -10.40
CA ILE A 820 43.71 1.02 -9.77
C ILE A 820 44.85 0.52 -10.67
N ASP A 821 44.62 0.43 -11.97
CA ASP A 821 45.60 -0.04 -12.95
C ASP A 821 46.82 0.90 -13.02
N GLN A 822 46.60 2.21 -13.12
CA GLN A 822 47.68 3.21 -13.05
C GLN A 822 48.51 3.13 -11.76
N LEU A 823 47.86 2.86 -10.62
CA LEU A 823 48.55 2.74 -9.33
C LEU A 823 49.37 1.45 -9.25
N LYS A 824 48.89 0.37 -9.88
CA LYS A 824 49.61 -0.90 -9.97
C LYS A 824 50.84 -0.78 -10.87
N GLU A 825 50.69 -0.21 -12.07
CA GLU A 825 51.80 0.06 -13.00
C GLU A 825 52.90 0.94 -12.36
N ARG A 826 52.51 2.01 -11.64
CA ARG A 826 53.47 2.88 -10.93
C ARG A 826 54.21 2.18 -9.79
N LYS A 827 53.62 1.12 -9.22
CA LYS A 827 54.21 0.32 -8.15
C LYS A 827 55.17 -0.72 -8.74
N GLU A 828 54.79 -1.33 -9.85
CA GLU A 828 55.61 -2.26 -10.64
C GLU A 828 56.80 -1.56 -11.32
N SER A 829 56.68 -0.28 -11.68
CA SER A 829 57.78 0.51 -12.25
C SER A 829 58.76 1.09 -11.20
N LYS A 830 58.45 0.96 -9.90
CA LYS A 830 59.28 1.44 -8.78
C LYS A 830 59.94 0.29 -8.00
N GLN A 831 59.52 -0.94 -8.25
CA GLN A 831 60.19 -2.19 -7.86
C GLN A 831 61.11 -2.62 -8.99
#